data_AF-A0A381J6K6-F1
#
_entry.id   AF-A0A381J6K6-F1
#
_cell.length_a   1.000
_cell.length_b   1.000
_cell.length_c   1.000
_cell.angle_alpha   90.00
_cell.angle_beta   90.00
_cell.angle_gamma   90.00
#
_symmetry.space_group_name_H-M   'P 1'
#
loop_
_entity.id
_entity.type
_entity.pdbx_description
1 polymer ?
#
loop_
_entity_poly.entity_id
_entity_poly.type
_entity_poly.pdbx_seq_one_letter_code
_entity_poly.pdbx_strand_id
1 'polypeptide(L)'
;MFKKLKSKRYIASFVSLIMILSFITPMDLKVFASEKDVTNIQVIATSDMHGRFMPYDYATGSEDLSGSMVQISTMVKELRLKNPNTVLVDNGDTIQDNSSSLFLKDEVHPMVLAMNEMEYDVWNLGNHEFNYGMDTLKTVSSKFTGEVLCGNVFDSGNNPIASSYKIIEKDGVKIGIIGMVTPHVMKWDSENLKGYTATNPAEEAKKVAEALRGQVDIMIGLIHAGIDEEYGNGDSARELAKAVPDLAAIVAGHAHSTIQGEREGDVIITEPYRQANALSVIDIKVTEKDGKKVIENRKDDVKSKVVSVSPKGGKPALVDANLVNKLKPQHDRAIADAKAVIGELKGGDLAPKSEIKDIPQAQLEPTAMIDLINKVQMFYGNADVSSAALFRDTANMKEGPITKSGTTSIYKFDNTLRVLKVNGKQLKRYMEWSATYYNTFKPGDLTISFNQNVRNYNYDMFRGVKYNIDISKEAGSRIVDLTHMDGTPIKDNEIIKLAVNDYRANTTLLNDQTGLFKGENVEVIYDSFKTMGDDGRIRDLIKKYIVEEKKGIITPEKDENWALTGYKWDASDRASVIKLINEGKLNIPRSEDGRTPNVKSITTKDLLMLDNNIVDILSLNDFHGALKCEGKNIGAAKLAGEINRLKVENPNTIVVAAGDLFQGSPMSNLKKGEPVAKFLKLIGLEVSAVGNHEFDWGQDLIPGWAKTGGFDFLATNIYDKATGEPVEWANPYKVIEKGGKRIAFIGIATPETAYKTKPENVKNIEFKDPVESVNTWAKKIRETENVDAIIALTHLGASQDSKTKEITGEAANLAKNANGIDAVISAHSHQYVNGIVNGIPVVQARNNGRALAKLSLEFNKDSGKLSKVMNSVEDLYLRKDLVEDPEVKKMYDGYNKELEPILNEEIATLDTDLTHNRDDGLSVLGQFTTKLMAEAAGVQIGITNGGGIRTPIDKGNITMGKMYEVFPFDNTLVTMKLKGSDLKKAIEHGIMPEGFGWGQFYGIKVYYDKDAKAGERVTSMRLLDGTPIDMVKYYTVVTNDFMMDKGDNYDFSNAIDVVDTGEPIRDSMVKIIKSMGHVSFKYEDHLIAGEDATIDEPKGNQGQNPKEDLDKPESGTIIADKDSKIAINKINLPKTGSIVGVSQLITLGSLIVLVGIYLFLNDKYKKKKEDVA
;
A
#
# COMPACT_ATOMS: atom_id res chain seq x y z
N MET A 1 -40.83 -1.59 4.20
CA MET A 1 -40.46 -0.16 4.39
C MET A 1 -40.98 0.70 3.23
N PHE A 2 -42.29 0.64 2.93
CA PHE A 2 -42.93 1.47 1.90
C PHE A 2 -44.04 2.30 2.53
N LYS A 3 -43.67 3.44 3.13
CA LYS A 3 -44.60 4.52 3.48
C LYS A 3 -43.79 5.80 3.72
N LYS A 4 -44.03 6.80 2.87
CA LYS A 4 -43.61 8.23 2.91
C LYS A 4 -42.60 8.63 1.83
N LEU A 5 -43.12 8.96 0.65
CA LEU A 5 -42.65 10.09 -0.15
C LEU A 5 -43.90 10.78 -0.72
N LYS A 6 -44.26 11.93 -0.13
CA LYS A 6 -45.32 12.82 -0.58
C LYS A 6 -44.71 13.89 -1.48
N SER A 7 -44.69 13.67 -2.80
CA SER A 7 -44.76 14.77 -3.78
C SER A 7 -45.19 14.24 -5.14
N LYS A 8 -46.52 14.10 -5.34
CA LYS A 8 -47.12 13.64 -6.60
C LYS A 8 -46.76 14.51 -7.82
N ARG A 9 -46.26 15.74 -7.61
CA ARG A 9 -45.89 16.68 -8.69
C ARG A 9 -44.59 16.31 -9.41
N TYR A 10 -43.56 15.79 -8.73
CA TYR A 10 -42.29 15.45 -9.38
C TYR A 10 -42.32 14.11 -10.11
N ILE A 11 -43.13 13.16 -9.62
CA ILE A 11 -43.35 11.87 -10.28
C ILE A 11 -44.16 12.08 -11.57
N ALA A 12 -45.17 12.96 -11.56
CA ALA A 12 -45.93 13.28 -12.77
C ALA A 12 -45.05 13.96 -13.82
N SER A 13 -44.20 14.94 -13.44
CA SER A 13 -43.29 15.59 -14.38
C SER A 13 -42.21 14.65 -14.91
N PHE A 14 -41.70 13.71 -14.10
CA PHE A 14 -40.71 12.72 -14.55
C PHE A 14 -41.33 11.66 -15.47
N VAL A 15 -42.56 11.22 -15.18
CA VAL A 15 -43.30 10.28 -16.04
C VAL A 15 -43.75 10.95 -17.35
N SER A 16 -44.15 12.23 -17.32
CA SER A 16 -44.47 13.00 -18.52
C SER A 16 -43.23 13.28 -19.37
N LEU A 17 -42.06 13.52 -18.77
CA LEU A 17 -40.82 13.71 -19.52
C LEU A 17 -40.36 12.40 -20.17
N ILE A 18 -40.50 11.25 -19.50
CA ILE A 18 -40.26 9.92 -20.08
C ILE A 18 -41.25 9.61 -21.20
N MET A 19 -42.53 9.97 -21.05
CA MET A 19 -43.54 9.81 -22.10
C MET A 19 -43.28 10.71 -23.31
N ILE A 20 -42.78 11.95 -23.12
CA ILE A 20 -42.44 12.85 -24.23
C ILE A 20 -41.14 12.41 -24.94
N LEU A 21 -40.16 11.89 -24.20
CA LEU A 21 -38.93 11.32 -24.77
C LEU A 21 -39.16 10.00 -25.52
N SER A 22 -40.26 9.28 -25.25
CA SER A 22 -40.63 8.06 -25.98
C SER A 22 -41.37 8.33 -27.30
N PHE A 23 -41.67 9.59 -27.65
CA PHE A 23 -42.27 9.97 -28.93
C PHE A 23 -41.29 10.55 -29.98
N ILE A 24 -39.98 10.62 -29.70
CA ILE A 24 -38.98 11.29 -30.58
C ILE A 24 -37.86 10.35 -31.09
N THR A 25 -37.94 9.04 -30.84
CA THR A 25 -37.08 8.07 -31.55
C THR A 25 -37.84 7.49 -32.73
N PRO A 26 -37.31 7.51 -33.97
CA PRO A 26 -37.94 6.82 -35.08
C PRO A 26 -37.99 5.32 -34.74
N MET A 27 -39.21 4.82 -34.55
CA MET A 27 -39.49 3.40 -34.50
C MET A 27 -39.20 2.85 -35.90
N ASP A 28 -38.07 2.16 -36.06
CA ASP A 28 -37.91 1.20 -37.14
C ASP A 28 -38.95 0.09 -36.90
N LEU A 29 -40.10 0.24 -37.55
CA LEU A 29 -41.08 -0.82 -37.75
C LEU A 29 -40.45 -1.83 -38.72
N LYS A 30 -39.51 -2.64 -38.21
CA LYS A 30 -39.28 -3.96 -38.77
C LYS A 30 -40.48 -4.80 -38.43
N VAL A 31 -41.28 -5.04 -39.46
CA VAL A 31 -42.23 -6.15 -39.56
C VAL A 31 -41.59 -7.38 -38.90
N PHE A 32 -42.16 -7.85 -37.79
CA PHE A 32 -41.84 -9.17 -37.27
C PHE A 32 -42.36 -10.20 -38.29
N ALA A 33 -41.47 -10.61 -39.19
CA ALA A 33 -41.56 -11.94 -39.76
C ALA A 33 -41.51 -12.93 -38.60
N SER A 34 -42.33 -13.98 -38.64
CA SER A 34 -42.35 -15.01 -37.62
C SER A 34 -40.98 -15.68 -37.53
N GLU A 35 -40.23 -15.48 -36.43
CA GLU A 35 -39.12 -16.36 -36.06
C GLU A 35 -39.72 -17.69 -35.58
N LYS A 36 -40.15 -18.54 -36.52
CA LYS A 36 -40.45 -19.95 -36.26
C LYS A 36 -39.23 -20.86 -36.46
N ASP A 37 -38.07 -20.26 -36.73
CA ASP A 37 -36.89 -20.98 -37.23
C ASP A 37 -35.80 -21.21 -36.18
N VAL A 38 -35.99 -20.79 -34.92
CA VAL A 38 -34.98 -20.94 -33.85
C VAL A 38 -35.60 -21.43 -32.54
N THR A 39 -35.08 -22.53 -32.01
CA THR A 39 -35.41 -23.09 -30.69
C THR A 39 -34.19 -23.05 -29.78
N ASN A 40 -34.34 -22.52 -28.57
CA ASN A 40 -33.27 -22.52 -27.56
C ASN A 40 -33.49 -23.67 -26.56
N ILE A 41 -32.63 -24.69 -26.63
CA ILE A 41 -32.61 -25.81 -25.68
C ILE A 41 -31.69 -25.46 -24.51
N GLN A 42 -32.12 -25.78 -23.28
CA GLN A 42 -31.28 -25.67 -22.10
C GLN A 42 -31.07 -27.05 -21.47
N VAL A 43 -29.83 -27.39 -21.17
CA VAL A 43 -29.48 -28.56 -20.35
C VAL A 43 -28.91 -28.06 -19.03
N ILE A 44 -29.59 -28.40 -17.93
CA ILE A 44 -29.11 -28.12 -16.58
C ILE A 44 -28.54 -29.42 -16.02
N ALA A 45 -27.33 -29.38 -15.47
CA ALA A 45 -26.69 -30.57 -14.94
C ALA A 45 -26.12 -30.39 -13.53
N THR A 46 -26.34 -31.42 -12.71
CA THR A 46 -25.64 -31.67 -11.44
C THR A 46 -24.65 -32.83 -11.59
N SER A 47 -23.71 -32.92 -10.66
CA SER A 47 -22.78 -34.04 -10.51
C SER A 47 -22.21 -34.02 -9.08
N ASP A 48 -21.75 -35.16 -8.60
CA ASP A 48 -20.96 -35.27 -7.37
C ASP A 48 -21.70 -34.71 -6.15
N MET A 49 -23.01 -34.97 -6.08
CA MET A 49 -23.93 -34.36 -5.12
C MET A 49 -23.73 -34.87 -3.69
N HIS A 50 -23.16 -36.07 -3.53
CA HIS A 50 -22.65 -36.60 -2.27
C HIS A 50 -23.61 -36.42 -1.08
N GLY A 51 -24.88 -36.83 -1.26
CA GLY A 51 -25.83 -36.87 -0.17
C GLY A 51 -26.26 -35.50 0.38
N ARG A 52 -25.98 -34.40 -0.31
CA ARG A 52 -26.31 -33.03 0.14
C ARG A 52 -27.77 -32.68 -0.10
N PHE A 53 -28.71 -33.43 0.51
CA PHE A 53 -30.14 -33.19 0.34
C PHE A 53 -30.67 -31.95 1.12
N MET A 54 -30.01 -31.56 2.21
CA MET A 54 -30.33 -30.39 3.04
C MET A 54 -29.08 -29.50 3.23
N PRO A 55 -29.23 -28.20 3.55
CA PRO A 55 -28.12 -27.28 3.77
C PRO A 55 -27.46 -27.51 5.15
N TYR A 56 -26.98 -28.72 5.36
CA TYR A 56 -26.46 -29.18 6.64
C TYR A 56 -25.35 -30.22 6.40
N ASP A 57 -24.26 -30.05 7.13
CA ASP A 57 -23.16 -31.01 7.18
C ASP A 57 -23.31 -31.84 8.46
N TYR A 58 -23.80 -33.06 8.31
CA TYR A 58 -24.07 -33.93 9.46
C TYR A 58 -22.79 -34.40 10.15
N ALA A 59 -21.68 -34.42 9.43
CA ALA A 59 -20.41 -34.86 9.98
C ALA A 59 -19.84 -33.82 10.97
N THR A 60 -20.05 -32.53 10.70
CA THR A 60 -19.74 -31.43 11.64
C THR A 60 -20.88 -31.10 12.61
N GLY A 61 -22.11 -31.53 12.31
CA GLY A 61 -23.28 -31.21 13.12
C GLY A 61 -23.65 -29.73 13.03
N SER A 62 -23.47 -29.11 11.87
CA SER A 62 -23.74 -27.67 11.67
C SER A 62 -24.37 -27.35 10.32
N GLU A 63 -25.02 -26.19 10.23
CA GLU A 63 -25.60 -25.68 8.99
C GLU A 63 -24.50 -25.38 7.97
N ASP A 64 -24.75 -25.73 6.71
CA ASP A 64 -23.85 -25.48 5.59
C ASP A 64 -24.66 -24.99 4.38
N LEU A 65 -24.59 -23.68 4.14
CA LEU A 65 -25.32 -23.01 3.06
C LEU A 65 -24.57 -23.01 1.72
N SER A 66 -23.44 -23.73 1.63
CA SER A 66 -22.62 -23.76 0.40
C SER A 66 -23.27 -24.52 -0.74
N GLY A 67 -24.14 -25.49 -0.46
CA GLY A 67 -24.84 -26.28 -1.46
C GLY A 67 -25.82 -27.30 -0.86
N SER A 68 -26.98 -27.47 -1.49
CA SER A 68 -27.93 -28.55 -1.18
C SER A 68 -28.99 -28.74 -2.27
N MET A 69 -29.59 -29.93 -2.35
CA MET A 69 -30.68 -30.23 -3.29
C MET A 69 -31.87 -29.28 -3.14
N VAL A 70 -32.23 -28.87 -1.92
CA VAL A 70 -33.33 -27.90 -1.72
C VAL A 70 -33.01 -26.51 -2.25
N GLN A 71 -31.74 -26.11 -2.30
CA GLN A 71 -31.33 -24.85 -2.93
C GLN A 71 -31.26 -24.99 -4.46
N ILE A 72 -30.75 -26.12 -4.94
CA ILE A 72 -30.74 -26.45 -6.36
C ILE A 72 -32.16 -26.50 -6.91
N SER A 73 -33.14 -27.05 -6.18
CA SER A 73 -34.56 -27.04 -6.56
C SER A 73 -35.07 -25.63 -6.85
N THR A 74 -34.78 -24.65 -6.00
CA THR A 74 -35.15 -23.25 -6.24
C THR A 74 -34.49 -22.71 -7.51
N MET A 75 -33.19 -22.94 -7.70
CA MET A 75 -32.47 -22.47 -8.89
C MET A 75 -33.00 -23.12 -10.18
N VAL A 76 -33.27 -24.43 -10.17
CA VAL A 76 -33.85 -25.17 -11.29
C VAL A 76 -35.23 -24.61 -11.64
N LYS A 77 -36.09 -24.34 -10.65
CA LYS A 77 -37.40 -23.70 -10.88
C LYS A 77 -37.26 -22.34 -11.55
N GLU A 78 -36.33 -21.51 -11.10
CA GLU A 78 -36.06 -20.21 -11.72
C GLU A 78 -35.54 -20.31 -13.15
N LEU A 79 -34.69 -21.30 -13.46
CA LEU A 79 -34.14 -21.53 -14.79
C LEU A 79 -35.20 -22.09 -15.74
N ARG A 80 -35.99 -23.08 -15.32
CA ARG A 80 -37.13 -23.62 -16.09
C ARG A 80 -38.18 -22.57 -16.41
N LEU A 81 -38.43 -21.62 -15.50
CA LEU A 81 -39.33 -20.49 -15.77
C LEU A 81 -38.81 -19.56 -16.86
N LYS A 82 -37.48 -19.42 -17.00
CA LYS A 82 -36.84 -18.60 -18.04
C LYS A 82 -36.75 -19.31 -19.38
N ASN A 83 -36.57 -20.63 -19.37
CA ASN A 83 -36.57 -21.46 -20.56
C ASN A 83 -37.42 -22.73 -20.35
N PRO A 84 -38.63 -22.84 -20.91
CA PRO A 84 -39.46 -24.03 -20.78
C PRO A 84 -38.88 -25.25 -21.51
N ASN A 85 -37.96 -25.05 -22.46
CA ASN A 85 -37.28 -26.10 -23.22
C ASN A 85 -36.04 -26.62 -22.47
N THR A 86 -36.22 -26.89 -21.17
CA THR A 86 -35.16 -27.34 -20.27
C THR A 86 -35.19 -28.86 -20.09
N VAL A 87 -34.00 -29.47 -20.13
CA VAL A 87 -33.70 -30.85 -19.70
C VAL A 87 -32.85 -30.78 -18.45
N LEU A 88 -33.20 -31.56 -17.42
CA LEU A 88 -32.47 -31.64 -16.16
C LEU A 88 -31.84 -33.02 -16.00
N VAL A 89 -30.52 -33.06 -15.82
CA VAL A 89 -29.75 -34.31 -15.74
C VAL A 89 -28.84 -34.31 -14.52
N ASP A 90 -28.57 -35.49 -13.98
CA ASP A 90 -27.50 -35.70 -13.01
C ASP A 90 -26.43 -36.63 -13.59
N ASN A 91 -25.17 -36.31 -13.32
CA ASN A 91 -24.03 -37.08 -13.81
C ASN A 91 -23.36 -37.95 -12.75
N GLY A 92 -24.07 -38.42 -11.72
CA GLY A 92 -23.56 -39.46 -10.81
C GLY A 92 -22.86 -38.94 -9.55
N ASP A 93 -22.47 -39.88 -8.69
CA ASP A 93 -21.94 -39.66 -7.34
C ASP A 93 -22.94 -38.91 -6.43
N THR A 94 -24.15 -39.46 -6.39
CA THR A 94 -25.32 -38.85 -5.77
C THR A 94 -25.63 -39.41 -4.38
N ILE A 95 -25.45 -40.72 -4.16
CA ILE A 95 -25.92 -41.43 -2.94
C ILE A 95 -24.84 -41.80 -1.91
N GLN A 96 -23.69 -41.11 -1.91
CA GLN A 96 -22.58 -41.32 -0.96
C GLN A 96 -22.35 -40.08 -0.08
N ASP A 97 -21.59 -40.24 1.02
CA ASP A 97 -21.29 -39.19 2.02
C ASP A 97 -22.53 -38.56 2.70
N ASN A 98 -22.28 -37.59 3.58
CA ASN A 98 -23.26 -36.77 4.31
C ASN A 98 -24.42 -37.57 4.88
N SER A 99 -24.10 -38.70 5.51
CA SER A 99 -25.03 -39.66 6.12
C SER A 99 -25.95 -40.41 5.14
N SER A 100 -25.66 -40.42 3.83
CA SER A 100 -26.45 -41.14 2.81
C SER A 100 -26.60 -42.63 3.11
N SER A 101 -25.55 -43.26 3.63
CA SER A 101 -25.56 -44.69 4.00
C SER A 101 -26.64 -45.05 5.02
N LEU A 102 -27.12 -44.09 5.82
CA LEU A 102 -28.24 -44.30 6.74
C LEU A 102 -29.54 -44.66 6.01
N PHE A 103 -29.70 -44.26 4.74
CA PHE A 103 -30.98 -44.27 4.03
C PHE A 103 -31.05 -45.28 2.88
N LEU A 104 -30.02 -46.09 2.67
CA LEU A 104 -29.94 -47.06 1.56
C LEU A 104 -31.08 -48.11 1.57
N LYS A 105 -31.69 -48.33 2.73
CA LYS A 105 -32.79 -49.29 2.94
C LYS A 105 -34.16 -48.62 3.11
N ASP A 106 -34.24 -47.30 3.01
CA ASP A 106 -35.52 -46.58 3.07
C ASP A 106 -36.33 -46.87 1.80
N GLU A 107 -37.65 -46.67 1.85
CA GLU A 107 -38.54 -46.89 0.69
C GLU A 107 -38.10 -46.07 -0.54
N VAL A 108 -37.67 -44.83 -0.30
CA VAL A 108 -37.04 -43.94 -1.28
C VAL A 108 -35.87 -43.22 -0.59
N HIS A 109 -34.67 -43.32 -1.18
CA HIS A 109 -33.49 -42.59 -0.71
C HIS A 109 -33.71 -41.07 -0.82
N PRO A 110 -33.30 -40.24 0.16
CA PRO A 110 -33.61 -38.79 0.17
C PRO A 110 -33.10 -38.04 -1.07
N MET A 111 -31.96 -38.44 -1.64
CA MET A 111 -31.46 -37.86 -2.89
C MET A 111 -32.37 -38.21 -4.08
N VAL A 112 -32.81 -39.47 -4.18
CA VAL A 112 -33.74 -39.92 -5.24
C VAL A 112 -35.11 -39.25 -5.07
N LEU A 113 -35.59 -39.10 -3.82
CA LEU A 113 -36.80 -38.34 -3.52
C LEU A 113 -36.67 -36.90 -4.02
N ALA A 114 -35.55 -36.22 -3.73
CA ALA A 114 -35.31 -34.87 -4.21
C ALA A 114 -35.26 -34.78 -5.75
N MET A 115 -34.59 -35.72 -6.41
CA MET A 115 -34.52 -35.77 -7.88
C MET A 115 -35.89 -36.00 -8.51
N ASN A 116 -36.71 -36.90 -7.95
CA ASN A 116 -38.07 -37.14 -8.42
C ASN A 116 -38.95 -35.90 -8.26
N GLU A 117 -38.88 -35.22 -7.12
CA GLU A 117 -39.62 -33.97 -6.85
C GLU A 117 -39.20 -32.81 -7.74
N MET A 118 -37.95 -32.84 -8.19
CA MET A 118 -37.40 -31.88 -9.14
C MET A 118 -37.60 -32.31 -10.60
N GLU A 119 -38.24 -33.46 -10.86
CA GLU A 119 -38.48 -33.99 -12.21
C GLU A 119 -37.19 -34.06 -13.04
N TYR A 120 -36.15 -34.70 -12.51
CA TYR A 120 -34.96 -35.02 -13.32
C TYR A 120 -35.34 -35.96 -14.46
N ASP A 121 -34.85 -35.67 -15.66
CA ASP A 121 -35.09 -36.48 -16.84
C ASP A 121 -34.15 -37.70 -16.89
N VAL A 122 -32.89 -37.50 -16.48
CA VAL A 122 -31.82 -38.50 -16.55
C VAL A 122 -30.97 -38.51 -15.27
N TRP A 123 -30.58 -39.70 -14.83
CA TRP A 123 -29.53 -39.94 -13.84
C TRP A 123 -28.48 -40.88 -14.42
N ASN A 124 -27.31 -40.36 -14.77
CA ASN A 124 -26.16 -41.19 -15.14
C ASN A 124 -25.45 -41.70 -13.88
N LEU A 125 -25.03 -42.97 -13.87
CA LEU A 125 -24.34 -43.56 -12.73
C LEU A 125 -22.87 -43.10 -12.65
N GLY A 126 -22.43 -42.74 -11.44
CA GLY A 126 -21.04 -42.50 -11.08
C GLY A 126 -20.41 -43.68 -10.35
N ASN A 127 -19.14 -43.55 -9.96
CA ASN A 127 -18.43 -44.62 -9.27
C ASN A 127 -18.98 -44.92 -7.87
N HIS A 128 -19.46 -43.90 -7.16
CA HIS A 128 -19.97 -44.05 -5.80
C HIS A 128 -21.35 -44.71 -5.72
N GLU A 129 -22.08 -44.83 -6.84
CA GLU A 129 -23.30 -45.62 -6.91
C GLU A 129 -23.05 -47.13 -6.70
N PHE A 130 -21.84 -47.61 -6.96
CA PHE A 130 -21.48 -49.03 -6.84
C PHE A 130 -21.07 -49.47 -5.42
N ASN A 131 -20.74 -48.52 -4.54
CA ASN A 131 -20.11 -48.75 -3.21
C ASN A 131 -20.90 -49.61 -2.24
N TYR A 132 -22.20 -49.76 -2.48
CA TYR A 132 -23.11 -50.48 -1.60
C TYR A 132 -23.59 -51.81 -2.21
N GLY A 133 -22.95 -52.25 -3.30
CA GLY A 133 -23.28 -53.47 -4.02
C GLY A 133 -24.43 -53.30 -5.02
N MET A 134 -24.43 -54.17 -6.03
CA MET A 134 -25.36 -54.08 -7.16
C MET A 134 -26.84 -54.24 -6.78
N ASP A 135 -27.15 -55.01 -5.73
CA ASP A 135 -28.53 -55.15 -5.25
C ASP A 135 -29.07 -53.86 -4.64
N THR A 136 -28.23 -53.16 -3.88
CA THR A 136 -28.56 -51.83 -3.33
C THR A 136 -28.73 -50.83 -4.45
N LEU A 137 -27.79 -50.80 -5.41
CA LEU A 137 -27.87 -49.92 -6.57
C LEU A 137 -29.18 -50.12 -7.34
N LYS A 138 -29.51 -51.36 -7.74
CA LYS A 138 -30.76 -51.68 -8.43
C LYS A 138 -32.00 -51.28 -7.62
N THR A 139 -31.96 -51.48 -6.31
CA THR A 139 -33.07 -51.11 -5.41
C THR A 139 -33.26 -49.60 -5.40
N VAL A 140 -32.21 -48.83 -5.15
CA VAL A 140 -32.26 -47.36 -5.07
C VAL A 140 -32.62 -46.76 -6.42
N SER A 141 -31.98 -47.22 -7.50
CA SER A 141 -32.20 -46.69 -8.85
C SER A 141 -33.58 -47.04 -9.41
N SER A 142 -34.18 -48.17 -9.02
CA SER A 142 -35.57 -48.52 -9.40
C SER A 142 -36.63 -47.54 -8.89
N LYS A 143 -36.29 -46.70 -7.90
CA LYS A 143 -37.20 -45.67 -7.34
C LYS A 143 -37.09 -44.33 -8.05
N PHE A 144 -36.11 -44.16 -8.93
CA PHE A 144 -35.98 -42.96 -9.74
C PHE A 144 -37.04 -42.96 -10.86
N THR A 145 -37.74 -41.84 -11.04
CA THR A 145 -38.85 -41.75 -12.00
C THR A 145 -38.39 -41.39 -13.43
N GLY A 146 -37.17 -40.87 -13.58
CA GLY A 146 -36.55 -40.60 -14.87
C GLY A 146 -35.82 -41.84 -15.44
N GLU A 147 -34.94 -41.62 -16.41
CA GLU A 147 -34.12 -42.69 -16.99
C GLU A 147 -32.77 -42.80 -16.28
N VAL A 148 -32.41 -44.00 -15.82
CA VAL A 148 -31.07 -44.30 -15.30
C VAL A 148 -30.16 -44.70 -16.45
N LEU A 149 -29.00 -44.06 -16.60
CA LEU A 149 -28.05 -44.35 -17.67
C LEU A 149 -26.73 -44.96 -17.15
N CYS A 150 -26.23 -45.96 -17.88
CA CYS A 150 -24.88 -46.52 -17.74
C CYS A 150 -24.59 -47.41 -18.95
N GLY A 151 -23.92 -46.84 -19.96
CA GLY A 151 -23.78 -47.48 -21.27
C GLY A 151 -22.62 -48.46 -21.42
N ASN A 152 -21.72 -48.55 -20.45
CA ASN A 152 -20.47 -49.30 -20.58
C ASN A 152 -20.21 -50.34 -19.48
N VAL A 153 -21.21 -50.64 -18.62
CA VAL A 153 -21.11 -51.70 -17.60
C VAL A 153 -22.13 -52.80 -17.89
N PHE A 154 -21.64 -54.04 -17.90
CA PHE A 154 -22.39 -55.22 -18.32
C PHE A 154 -22.34 -56.32 -17.26
N ASP A 155 -23.42 -57.08 -17.13
CA ASP A 155 -23.43 -58.30 -16.32
C ASP A 155 -22.70 -59.47 -17.01
N SER A 156 -22.65 -60.62 -16.35
CA SER A 156 -21.99 -61.83 -16.85
C SER A 156 -22.62 -62.41 -18.12
N GLY A 157 -23.86 -62.04 -18.43
CA GLY A 157 -24.55 -62.36 -19.68
C GLY A 157 -24.32 -61.35 -20.79
N ASN A 158 -23.46 -60.36 -20.58
CA ASN A 158 -23.22 -59.23 -21.48
C ASN A 158 -24.46 -58.32 -21.69
N ASN A 159 -25.38 -58.29 -20.71
CA ASN A 159 -26.50 -57.35 -20.72
C ASN A 159 -26.08 -56.05 -20.01
N PRO A 160 -26.44 -54.87 -20.55
CA PRO A 160 -26.13 -53.60 -19.91
C PRO A 160 -26.91 -53.47 -18.59
N ILE A 161 -26.28 -52.89 -17.57
CA ILE A 161 -26.90 -52.74 -16.24
C ILE A 161 -27.99 -51.65 -16.19
N ALA A 162 -27.97 -50.72 -17.15
CA ALA A 162 -28.94 -49.66 -17.34
C ALA A 162 -28.99 -49.25 -18.82
N SER A 163 -29.88 -48.33 -19.18
CA SER A 163 -29.96 -47.81 -20.55
C SER A 163 -28.66 -47.07 -20.93
N SER A 164 -28.21 -47.17 -22.19
CA SER A 164 -27.01 -46.44 -22.64
C SER A 164 -27.31 -45.01 -23.09
N TYR A 165 -28.57 -44.72 -23.45
CA TYR A 165 -29.03 -43.39 -23.82
C TYR A 165 -30.52 -43.16 -23.52
N LYS A 166 -30.93 -41.88 -23.57
CA LYS A 166 -32.33 -41.44 -23.60
C LYS A 166 -32.54 -40.41 -24.72
N ILE A 167 -33.66 -40.51 -25.45
CA ILE A 167 -34.09 -39.44 -26.38
C ILE A 167 -35.19 -38.64 -25.70
N ILE A 168 -35.03 -37.32 -25.66
CA ILE A 168 -36.00 -36.36 -25.11
C ILE A 168 -36.37 -35.36 -26.19
N GLU A 169 -37.65 -35.03 -26.30
CA GLU A 169 -38.13 -34.01 -27.25
C GLU A 169 -38.57 -32.75 -26.50
N LYS A 170 -38.06 -31.58 -26.93
CA LYS A 170 -38.46 -30.26 -26.44
C LYS A 170 -38.70 -29.33 -27.61
N ASP A 171 -39.92 -28.81 -27.72
CA ASP A 171 -40.34 -27.90 -28.79
C ASP A 171 -39.95 -28.42 -30.20
N GLY A 172 -40.17 -29.74 -30.40
CA GLY A 172 -39.86 -30.43 -31.65
C GLY A 172 -38.38 -30.74 -31.92
N VAL A 173 -37.45 -30.37 -31.03
CA VAL A 173 -36.02 -30.77 -31.10
C VAL A 173 -35.83 -32.07 -30.34
N LYS A 174 -35.26 -33.09 -30.99
CA LYS A 174 -34.90 -34.38 -30.39
C LYS A 174 -33.46 -34.36 -29.88
N ILE A 175 -33.30 -34.67 -28.60
CA ILE A 175 -32.05 -34.58 -27.84
C ILE A 175 -31.67 -35.99 -27.40
N GLY A 176 -30.58 -36.53 -27.93
CA GLY A 176 -30.01 -37.81 -27.49
C GLY A 176 -29.02 -37.61 -26.36
N ILE A 177 -29.24 -38.23 -25.21
CA ILE A 177 -28.38 -38.13 -24.03
C ILE A 177 -27.71 -39.48 -23.82
N ILE A 178 -26.38 -39.53 -23.88
CA ILE A 178 -25.57 -40.76 -23.77
C ILE A 178 -24.89 -40.76 -22.41
N GLY A 179 -25.00 -41.85 -21.63
CA GLY A 179 -24.44 -41.93 -20.28
C GLY A 179 -23.35 -42.99 -20.16
N MET A 180 -22.21 -42.62 -19.56
CA MET A 180 -21.04 -43.48 -19.34
C MET A 180 -20.45 -43.28 -17.95
N VAL A 181 -19.80 -44.32 -17.41
CA VAL A 181 -19.02 -44.25 -16.16
C VAL A 181 -17.58 -44.67 -16.43
N THR A 182 -16.62 -44.16 -15.65
CA THR A 182 -15.24 -44.64 -15.73
C THR A 182 -15.14 -46.17 -15.55
N PRO A 183 -14.33 -46.90 -16.35
CA PRO A 183 -14.18 -48.34 -16.20
C PRO A 183 -13.45 -48.72 -14.91
N HIS A 184 -12.87 -47.74 -14.21
CA HIS A 184 -12.11 -47.94 -12.99
C HIS A 184 -12.97 -48.25 -11.76
N VAL A 185 -14.29 -48.25 -11.88
CA VAL A 185 -15.18 -48.88 -10.89
C VAL A 185 -14.78 -50.33 -10.61
N MET A 186 -14.30 -51.06 -11.63
CA MET A 186 -13.80 -52.43 -11.48
C MET A 186 -12.49 -52.53 -10.68
N LYS A 187 -11.76 -51.42 -10.55
CA LYS A 187 -10.51 -51.33 -9.78
C LYS A 187 -10.77 -50.84 -8.36
N TRP A 188 -11.67 -49.87 -8.19
CA TRP A 188 -11.95 -49.27 -6.88
C TRP A 188 -12.90 -50.09 -6.03
N ASP A 189 -13.82 -50.83 -6.66
CA ASP A 189 -14.93 -51.48 -5.96
C ASP A 189 -15.18 -52.92 -6.44
N SER A 190 -14.08 -53.61 -6.78
CA SER A 190 -14.09 -54.94 -7.41
C SER A 190 -14.91 -55.98 -6.63
N GLU A 191 -14.97 -55.87 -5.31
CA GLU A 191 -15.72 -56.79 -4.44
C GLU A 191 -17.23 -56.67 -4.65
N ASN A 192 -17.74 -55.45 -4.84
CA ASN A 192 -19.15 -55.16 -5.08
C ASN A 192 -19.57 -55.41 -6.55
N LEU A 193 -18.60 -55.53 -7.46
CA LEU A 193 -18.78 -55.69 -8.91
C LEU A 193 -18.44 -57.10 -9.43
N LYS A 194 -18.34 -58.10 -8.54
CA LYS A 194 -18.10 -59.50 -8.96
C LYS A 194 -19.18 -59.98 -9.94
N GLY A 195 -18.74 -60.47 -11.10
CA GLY A 195 -19.64 -60.93 -12.18
C GLY A 195 -20.10 -59.84 -13.13
N TYR A 196 -19.57 -58.62 -13.02
CA TYR A 196 -19.81 -57.51 -13.95
C TYR A 196 -18.51 -57.13 -14.66
N THR A 197 -18.63 -56.43 -15.78
CA THR A 197 -17.50 -55.92 -16.57
C THR A 197 -17.77 -54.48 -16.98
N ALA A 198 -16.76 -53.62 -16.84
CA ALA A 198 -16.80 -52.25 -17.36
C ALA A 198 -15.86 -52.14 -18.57
N THR A 199 -16.37 -51.58 -19.66
CA THR A 199 -15.68 -51.44 -20.95
C THR A 199 -15.26 -50.00 -21.20
N ASN A 200 -14.49 -49.76 -22.28
CA ASN A 200 -14.00 -48.44 -22.63
C ASN A 200 -15.18 -47.48 -22.93
N PRO A 201 -15.36 -46.40 -22.14
CA PRO A 201 -16.53 -45.55 -22.25
C PRO A 201 -16.58 -44.74 -23.54
N ALA A 202 -15.43 -44.30 -24.08
CA ALA A 202 -15.38 -43.55 -25.33
C ALA A 202 -15.74 -44.44 -26.53
N GLU A 203 -15.27 -45.68 -26.56
CA GLU A 203 -15.62 -46.65 -27.61
C GLU A 203 -17.10 -47.05 -27.56
N GLU A 204 -17.67 -47.30 -26.38
CA GLU A 204 -19.09 -47.61 -26.24
C GLU A 204 -19.97 -46.41 -26.60
N ALA A 205 -19.60 -45.21 -26.16
CA ALA A 205 -20.33 -44.00 -26.54
C ALA A 205 -20.33 -43.76 -28.05
N LYS A 206 -19.23 -44.06 -28.74
CA LYS A 206 -19.17 -43.99 -30.20
C LYS A 206 -20.18 -44.93 -30.87
N LYS A 207 -20.29 -46.18 -30.40
CA LYS A 207 -21.29 -47.14 -30.91
C LYS A 207 -22.72 -46.64 -30.69
N VAL A 208 -22.99 -46.07 -29.52
CA VAL A 208 -24.30 -45.51 -29.19
C VAL A 208 -24.62 -44.29 -30.06
N ALA A 209 -23.66 -43.37 -30.21
CA ALA A 209 -23.81 -42.19 -31.06
C ALA A 209 -24.05 -42.58 -32.54
N GLU A 210 -23.32 -43.58 -33.05
CA GLU A 210 -23.54 -44.13 -34.39
C GLU A 210 -24.97 -44.63 -34.59
N ALA A 211 -25.55 -45.30 -33.58
CA ALA A 211 -26.94 -45.74 -33.62
C ALA A 211 -27.94 -44.57 -33.56
N LEU A 212 -27.61 -43.47 -32.89
CA LEU A 212 -28.46 -42.29 -32.75
C LEU A 212 -28.45 -41.35 -33.95
N ARG A 213 -27.41 -41.40 -34.80
CA ARG A 213 -27.28 -40.53 -35.98
C ARG A 213 -28.50 -40.67 -36.90
N GLY A 214 -29.14 -39.54 -37.19
CA GLY A 214 -30.36 -39.49 -38.01
C GLY A 214 -31.67 -39.74 -37.23
N GLN A 215 -31.60 -40.09 -35.94
CA GLN A 215 -32.77 -40.20 -35.06
C GLN A 215 -32.97 -38.98 -34.15
N VAL A 216 -31.89 -38.23 -33.90
CA VAL A 216 -31.86 -37.04 -33.03
C VAL A 216 -31.27 -35.84 -33.77
N ASP A 217 -31.62 -34.64 -33.30
CA ASP A 217 -31.14 -33.37 -33.85
C ASP A 217 -29.83 -32.93 -33.16
N ILE A 218 -29.73 -33.16 -31.84
CA ILE A 218 -28.53 -32.88 -31.05
C ILE A 218 -28.21 -34.05 -30.11
N MET A 219 -26.93 -34.22 -29.76
CA MET A 219 -26.48 -35.22 -28.79
C MET A 219 -25.69 -34.59 -27.65
N ILE A 220 -25.89 -35.09 -26.43
CA ILE A 220 -25.22 -34.66 -25.20
C ILE A 220 -24.59 -35.89 -24.53
N GLY A 221 -23.32 -35.78 -24.15
CA GLY A 221 -22.63 -36.82 -23.38
C GLY A 221 -22.69 -36.53 -21.88
N LEU A 222 -22.98 -37.55 -21.08
CA LEU A 222 -22.77 -37.57 -19.64
C LEU A 222 -21.70 -38.63 -19.38
N ILE A 223 -20.57 -38.22 -18.82
CA ILE A 223 -19.50 -39.14 -18.45
C ILE A 223 -19.06 -38.85 -17.03
N HIS A 224 -19.19 -39.84 -16.16
CA HIS A 224 -18.67 -39.74 -14.80
C HIS A 224 -17.18 -40.13 -14.80
N ALA A 225 -16.38 -39.21 -15.28
CA ALA A 225 -14.93 -39.24 -15.33
C ALA A 225 -14.40 -37.80 -15.44
N GLY A 226 -13.13 -37.60 -15.06
CA GLY A 226 -12.48 -36.31 -15.18
C GLY A 226 -12.32 -35.84 -16.64
N ILE A 227 -11.83 -34.60 -16.80
CA ILE A 227 -11.60 -34.04 -18.14
C ILE A 227 -10.49 -34.78 -18.90
N ASP A 228 -9.45 -35.20 -18.18
CA ASP A 228 -8.30 -35.96 -18.68
C ASP A 228 -8.29 -37.37 -18.07
N GLU A 229 -7.62 -38.31 -18.74
CA GLU A 229 -7.55 -39.73 -18.34
C GLU A 229 -6.87 -39.90 -16.95
N GLU A 230 -7.45 -40.73 -16.07
CA GLU A 230 -6.87 -41.00 -14.74
C GLU A 230 -5.92 -42.21 -14.78
N TYR A 231 -6.32 -43.29 -15.46
CA TYR A 231 -5.45 -44.45 -15.68
C TYR A 231 -5.41 -44.91 -17.15
N GLY A 232 -5.88 -44.08 -18.07
CA GLY A 232 -5.94 -44.38 -19.51
C GLY A 232 -7.16 -45.23 -19.88
N ASN A 233 -7.20 -45.71 -21.13
CA ASN A 233 -8.30 -46.52 -21.69
C ASN A 233 -9.58 -45.71 -21.94
N GLY A 234 -9.44 -44.49 -22.46
CA GLY A 234 -10.55 -43.65 -22.90
C GLY A 234 -11.41 -43.11 -21.76
N ASP A 235 -10.91 -43.14 -20.51
CA ASP A 235 -11.62 -42.83 -19.27
C ASP A 235 -11.73 -41.31 -18.99
N SER A 236 -12.08 -40.50 -20.00
CA SER A 236 -12.17 -39.05 -19.83
C SER A 236 -13.15 -38.36 -20.75
N ALA A 237 -13.56 -37.15 -20.36
CA ALA A 237 -14.43 -36.31 -21.18
C ALA A 237 -13.79 -35.88 -22.51
N ARG A 238 -12.47 -35.66 -22.55
CA ARG A 238 -11.76 -35.35 -23.82
C ARG A 238 -11.73 -36.55 -24.76
N GLU A 239 -11.45 -37.75 -24.27
CA GLU A 239 -11.45 -38.94 -25.13
C GLU A 239 -12.86 -39.25 -25.66
N LEU A 240 -13.90 -39.04 -24.85
CA LEU A 240 -15.28 -39.10 -25.30
C LEU A 240 -15.57 -38.07 -26.42
N ALA A 241 -15.14 -36.82 -26.26
CA ALA A 241 -15.31 -35.77 -27.28
C ALA A 241 -14.58 -36.10 -28.59
N LYS A 242 -13.37 -36.67 -28.51
CA LYS A 242 -12.60 -37.11 -29.69
C LYS A 242 -13.27 -38.28 -30.40
N ALA A 243 -13.82 -39.24 -29.64
CA ALA A 243 -14.51 -40.40 -30.19
C ALA A 243 -15.86 -40.02 -30.83
N VAL A 244 -16.53 -38.99 -30.30
CA VAL A 244 -17.86 -38.53 -30.73
C VAL A 244 -17.88 -37.01 -30.96
N PRO A 245 -17.24 -36.52 -32.04
CA PRO A 245 -17.07 -35.07 -32.29
C PRO A 245 -18.38 -34.34 -32.64
N ASP A 246 -19.47 -35.07 -32.91
CA ASP A 246 -20.79 -34.52 -33.19
C ASP A 246 -21.63 -34.20 -31.95
N LEU A 247 -21.17 -34.56 -30.74
CA LEU A 247 -21.77 -34.09 -29.48
C LEU A 247 -21.82 -32.56 -29.43
N ALA A 248 -22.93 -32.00 -28.97
CA ALA A 248 -23.02 -30.56 -28.72
C ALA A 248 -22.27 -30.19 -27.43
N ALA A 249 -22.42 -31.02 -26.39
CA ALA A 249 -21.78 -30.82 -25.10
C ALA A 249 -21.54 -32.15 -24.36
N ILE A 250 -20.62 -32.11 -23.40
CA ILE A 250 -20.37 -33.17 -22.42
C ILE A 250 -20.46 -32.57 -21.01
N VAL A 251 -21.18 -33.25 -20.12
CA VAL A 251 -21.11 -33.03 -18.67
C VAL A 251 -20.15 -34.06 -18.09
N ALA A 252 -19.05 -33.58 -17.50
CA ALA A 252 -18.07 -34.38 -16.77
C ALA A 252 -18.42 -34.45 -15.27
N GLY A 253 -17.70 -35.27 -14.51
CA GLY A 253 -17.85 -35.48 -13.05
C GLY A 253 -16.58 -36.07 -12.45
N HIS A 254 -16.62 -36.61 -11.22
CA HIS A 254 -15.54 -37.33 -10.53
C HIS A 254 -14.35 -36.46 -10.06
N ALA A 255 -13.96 -35.45 -10.85
CA ALA A 255 -12.80 -34.61 -10.58
C ALA A 255 -13.06 -33.51 -9.52
N HIS A 256 -14.29 -33.35 -9.05
CA HIS A 256 -14.70 -32.27 -8.13
C HIS A 256 -14.24 -30.88 -8.59
N SER A 257 -14.35 -30.60 -9.89
CA SER A 257 -13.79 -29.41 -10.55
C SER A 257 -14.88 -28.49 -11.07
N THR A 258 -14.57 -27.20 -11.22
CA THR A 258 -15.47 -26.24 -11.87
C THR A 258 -14.97 -25.97 -13.28
N ILE A 259 -15.61 -26.60 -14.26
CA ILE A 259 -15.32 -26.40 -15.68
C ILE A 259 -16.51 -25.69 -16.29
N GLN A 260 -16.32 -24.44 -16.74
CA GLN A 260 -17.45 -23.64 -17.24
C GLN A 260 -17.77 -23.89 -18.70
N GLY A 261 -16.86 -24.46 -19.49
CA GLY A 261 -17.04 -24.64 -20.93
C GLY A 261 -15.73 -24.79 -21.70
N GLU A 262 -14.85 -25.71 -21.25
CA GLU A 262 -13.67 -26.06 -22.06
C GLU A 262 -14.09 -26.72 -23.38
N ARG A 263 -13.24 -26.70 -24.40
CA ARG A 263 -13.58 -27.26 -25.71
C ARG A 263 -12.56 -28.29 -26.16
N GLU A 264 -13.06 -29.39 -26.70
CA GLU A 264 -12.31 -30.37 -27.48
C GLU A 264 -12.95 -30.42 -28.87
N GLY A 265 -12.27 -29.84 -29.87
CA GLY A 265 -12.90 -29.52 -31.15
C GLY A 265 -14.12 -28.59 -30.98
N ASP A 266 -15.26 -29.00 -31.52
CA ASP A 266 -16.53 -28.26 -31.44
C ASP A 266 -17.39 -28.65 -30.22
N VAL A 267 -16.97 -29.65 -29.44
CA VAL A 267 -17.70 -30.13 -28.26
C VAL A 267 -17.33 -29.29 -27.05
N ILE A 268 -18.33 -28.77 -26.32
CA ILE A 268 -18.10 -28.07 -25.05
C ILE A 268 -18.14 -29.08 -23.89
N ILE A 269 -17.25 -28.92 -22.92
CA ILE A 269 -17.14 -29.76 -21.72
C ILE A 269 -17.38 -28.88 -20.50
N THR A 270 -18.27 -29.32 -19.60
CA THR A 270 -18.63 -28.59 -18.37
C THR A 270 -18.65 -29.53 -17.17
N GLU A 271 -18.37 -29.01 -15.98
CA GLU A 271 -18.42 -29.74 -14.70
C GLU A 271 -18.89 -28.79 -13.59
N PRO A 272 -19.98 -29.13 -12.86
CA PRO A 272 -20.64 -28.24 -11.92
C PRO A 272 -20.01 -28.18 -10.52
N TYR A 273 -18.78 -28.68 -10.32
CA TYR A 273 -18.15 -28.90 -9.01
C TYR A 273 -18.80 -30.08 -8.25
N ARG A 274 -19.04 -29.96 -6.94
CA ARG A 274 -19.53 -31.04 -6.07
C ARG A 274 -20.52 -30.55 -5.01
N GLN A 275 -21.11 -31.48 -4.26
CA GLN A 275 -21.87 -31.26 -3.03
C GLN A 275 -23.04 -30.29 -3.22
N ALA A 276 -23.69 -30.33 -4.38
CA ALA A 276 -24.78 -29.42 -4.72
C ALA A 276 -24.38 -27.94 -4.68
N ASN A 277 -23.10 -27.61 -4.84
CA ASN A 277 -22.60 -26.23 -4.74
C ASN A 277 -22.94 -25.39 -5.98
N ALA A 278 -23.11 -26.00 -7.15
CA ALA A 278 -23.42 -25.29 -8.37
C ALA A 278 -24.17 -26.16 -9.40
N LEU A 279 -24.64 -25.51 -10.47
CA LEU A 279 -25.27 -26.11 -11.64
C LEU A 279 -24.47 -25.79 -12.90
N SER A 280 -24.25 -26.78 -13.76
CA SER A 280 -23.85 -26.52 -15.15
C SER A 280 -25.11 -26.16 -15.92
N VAL A 281 -25.08 -25.07 -16.68
CA VAL A 281 -26.18 -24.62 -17.55
C VAL A 281 -25.62 -24.49 -18.95
N ILE A 282 -26.08 -25.35 -19.86
CA ILE A 282 -25.70 -25.38 -21.26
C ILE A 282 -26.89 -24.85 -22.06
N ASP A 283 -26.71 -23.71 -22.74
CA ASP A 283 -27.69 -23.12 -23.64
C ASP A 283 -27.28 -23.46 -25.09
N ILE A 284 -28.18 -24.09 -25.83
CA ILE A 284 -27.98 -24.60 -27.20
C ILE A 284 -29.03 -23.96 -28.10
N LYS A 285 -28.60 -23.13 -29.04
CA LYS A 285 -29.45 -22.58 -30.08
C LYS A 285 -29.51 -23.54 -31.26
N VAL A 286 -30.73 -23.96 -31.61
CA VAL A 286 -31.00 -24.87 -32.71
C VAL A 286 -31.83 -24.14 -33.75
N THR A 287 -31.39 -24.15 -35.00
CA THR A 287 -32.06 -23.49 -36.12
C THR A 287 -32.64 -24.52 -37.07
N GLU A 288 -33.84 -24.29 -37.57
CA GLU A 288 -34.44 -25.12 -38.60
C GLU A 288 -34.00 -24.62 -40.00
N LYS A 289 -33.34 -25.50 -40.75
CA LYS A 289 -32.83 -25.21 -42.10
C LYS A 289 -33.07 -26.40 -43.01
N ASP A 290 -33.69 -26.14 -44.16
CA ASP A 290 -34.03 -27.16 -45.16
C ASP A 290 -34.82 -28.36 -44.55
N GLY A 291 -35.67 -28.09 -43.56
CA GLY A 291 -36.45 -29.11 -42.83
C GLY A 291 -35.65 -29.96 -41.83
N LYS A 292 -34.41 -29.56 -41.51
CA LYS A 292 -33.56 -30.20 -40.48
C LYS A 292 -33.26 -29.21 -39.37
N LYS A 293 -33.30 -29.67 -38.12
CA LYS A 293 -32.90 -28.87 -36.96
C LYS A 293 -31.42 -29.09 -36.70
N VAL A 294 -30.63 -28.01 -36.76
CA VAL A 294 -29.16 -28.08 -36.67
C VAL A 294 -28.61 -26.95 -35.79
N ILE A 295 -27.40 -27.16 -35.27
CA ILE A 295 -26.60 -26.09 -34.65
C ILE A 295 -25.74 -25.48 -35.75
N GLU A 296 -26.04 -24.25 -36.20
CA GLU A 296 -25.37 -23.64 -37.35
C GLU A 296 -23.93 -23.25 -37.04
N ASN A 297 -23.70 -22.61 -35.88
CA ASN A 297 -22.38 -22.20 -35.46
C ASN A 297 -22.11 -22.74 -34.05
N ARG A 298 -21.60 -23.97 -33.96
CA ARG A 298 -21.33 -24.67 -32.68
C ARG A 298 -20.50 -23.87 -31.69
N LYS A 299 -19.65 -22.95 -32.17
CA LYS A 299 -18.82 -22.09 -31.31
C LYS A 299 -19.65 -21.01 -30.61
N ASP A 300 -20.61 -20.41 -31.31
CA ASP A 300 -21.41 -19.28 -30.82
C ASP A 300 -22.81 -19.69 -30.33
N ASP A 301 -23.34 -20.81 -30.82
CA ASP A 301 -24.69 -21.30 -30.54
C ASP A 301 -24.74 -22.32 -29.40
N VAL A 302 -23.58 -22.86 -28.97
CA VAL A 302 -23.47 -23.68 -27.76
C VAL A 302 -22.63 -22.93 -26.73
N LYS A 303 -23.27 -22.59 -25.61
CA LYS A 303 -22.61 -21.91 -24.50
C LYS A 303 -22.89 -22.65 -23.21
N SER A 304 -21.91 -22.69 -22.32
CA SER A 304 -22.09 -23.21 -20.98
C SER A 304 -21.61 -22.21 -19.95
N LYS A 305 -22.15 -22.34 -18.74
CA LYS A 305 -21.74 -21.61 -17.54
C LYS A 305 -22.01 -22.47 -16.32
N VAL A 306 -21.27 -22.22 -15.25
CA VAL A 306 -21.55 -22.80 -13.94
C VAL A 306 -22.17 -21.74 -13.03
N VAL A 307 -23.34 -22.03 -12.46
CA VAL A 307 -24.09 -21.14 -11.57
C VAL A 307 -23.99 -21.65 -10.14
N SER A 308 -23.24 -20.96 -9.29
CA SER A 308 -23.04 -21.34 -7.89
C SER A 308 -24.26 -21.01 -7.01
N VAL A 309 -24.59 -21.93 -6.11
CA VAL A 309 -25.57 -21.78 -5.02
C VAL A 309 -25.15 -20.67 -4.05
N SER A 310 -23.85 -20.55 -3.75
CA SER A 310 -23.32 -19.57 -2.82
C SER A 310 -22.17 -18.78 -3.45
N PRO A 311 -22.49 -17.82 -4.35
CA PRO A 311 -21.48 -17.06 -5.07
C PRO A 311 -20.68 -16.16 -4.12
N LYS A 312 -19.36 -16.07 -4.33
CA LYS A 312 -18.47 -15.20 -3.52
C LYS A 312 -18.98 -13.75 -3.53
N GLY A 313 -19.25 -13.20 -2.35
CA GLY A 313 -19.78 -11.83 -2.18
C GLY A 313 -21.28 -11.67 -2.43
N GLY A 314 -22.00 -12.75 -2.79
CA GLY A 314 -23.45 -12.79 -2.92
C GLY A 314 -24.15 -13.48 -1.74
N LYS A 315 -25.47 -13.58 -1.81
CA LYS A 315 -26.26 -14.36 -0.85
C LYS A 315 -26.42 -15.80 -1.37
N PRO A 316 -26.38 -16.81 -0.50
CA PRO A 316 -26.75 -18.17 -0.87
C PRO A 316 -28.16 -18.24 -1.47
N ALA A 317 -28.38 -19.16 -2.39
CA ALA A 317 -29.71 -19.43 -2.94
C ALA A 317 -30.68 -19.82 -1.83
N LEU A 318 -31.94 -19.40 -1.99
CA LEU A 318 -33.01 -19.77 -1.08
C LEU A 318 -33.31 -21.26 -1.19
N VAL A 319 -33.89 -21.83 -0.13
CA VAL A 319 -34.33 -23.23 -0.09
C VAL A 319 -35.76 -23.36 -0.61
N ASP A 320 -36.05 -24.46 -1.28
CA ASP A 320 -37.41 -24.87 -1.63
C ASP A 320 -38.14 -25.43 -0.41
N ALA A 321 -39.02 -24.62 0.18
CA ALA A 321 -39.76 -24.97 1.39
C ALA A 321 -40.59 -26.26 1.27
N ASN A 322 -41.13 -26.55 0.07
CA ASN A 322 -41.90 -27.77 -0.13
C ASN A 322 -41.01 -29.01 -0.07
N LEU A 323 -39.84 -28.94 -0.71
CA LEU A 323 -38.88 -30.04 -0.70
C LEU A 323 -38.23 -30.22 0.68
N VAL A 324 -37.94 -29.11 1.39
CA VAL A 324 -37.50 -29.14 2.80
C VAL A 324 -38.47 -29.94 3.68
N ASN A 325 -39.77 -29.69 3.54
CA ASN A 325 -40.79 -30.40 4.35
C ASN A 325 -40.83 -31.90 4.04
N LYS A 326 -40.64 -32.30 2.78
CA LYS A 326 -40.61 -33.72 2.37
C LYS A 326 -39.36 -34.45 2.87
N LEU A 327 -38.21 -33.77 2.92
CA LEU A 327 -36.93 -34.34 3.37
C LEU A 327 -36.70 -34.26 4.88
N LYS A 328 -37.59 -33.58 5.62
CA LYS A 328 -37.44 -33.33 7.05
C LYS A 328 -37.26 -34.62 7.89
N PRO A 329 -38.00 -35.73 7.66
CA PRO A 329 -37.83 -36.94 8.47
C PRO A 329 -36.41 -37.53 8.38
N GLN A 330 -35.83 -37.56 7.19
CA GLN A 330 -34.46 -38.02 6.95
C GLN A 330 -33.44 -37.06 7.56
N HIS A 331 -33.68 -35.74 7.45
CA HIS A 331 -32.86 -34.71 8.08
C HIS A 331 -32.78 -34.86 9.60
N ASP A 332 -33.94 -35.02 10.27
CA ASP A 332 -34.01 -35.19 11.71
C ASP A 332 -33.27 -36.47 12.16
N ARG A 333 -33.37 -37.56 11.39
CA ARG A 333 -32.67 -38.83 11.66
C ARG A 333 -31.15 -38.70 11.53
N ALA A 334 -30.67 -38.00 10.51
CA ALA A 334 -29.24 -37.73 10.34
C ALA A 334 -28.68 -36.81 11.44
N ILE A 335 -29.45 -35.82 11.92
CA ILE A 335 -29.06 -35.00 13.08
C ILE A 335 -28.95 -35.86 14.35
N ALA A 336 -29.88 -36.80 14.55
CA ALA A 336 -29.84 -37.69 15.71
C ALA A 336 -28.60 -38.59 15.69
N ASP A 337 -28.24 -39.18 14.54
CA ASP A 337 -27.00 -39.96 14.37
C ASP A 337 -25.74 -39.12 14.62
N ALA A 338 -25.69 -37.89 14.08
CA ALA A 338 -24.57 -36.98 14.30
C ALA A 338 -24.34 -36.65 15.79
N LYS A 339 -25.42 -36.59 16.59
CA LYS A 339 -25.39 -36.30 18.03
C LYS A 339 -25.21 -37.52 18.92
N ALA A 340 -25.16 -38.73 18.35
CA ALA A 340 -24.97 -39.96 19.13
C ALA A 340 -23.65 -39.91 19.91
N VAL A 341 -23.70 -40.29 21.19
CA VAL A 341 -22.53 -40.35 22.07
C VAL A 341 -21.73 -41.62 21.76
N ILE A 342 -20.44 -41.46 21.48
CA ILE A 342 -19.50 -42.54 21.13
C ILE A 342 -18.44 -42.79 22.20
N GLY A 343 -18.35 -41.93 23.22
CA GLY A 343 -17.41 -42.08 24.33
C GLY A 343 -17.49 -40.93 25.33
N GLU A 344 -16.52 -40.87 26.23
CA GLU A 344 -16.38 -39.88 27.29
C GLU A 344 -14.89 -39.51 27.47
N LEU A 345 -14.60 -38.21 27.56
CA LEU A 345 -13.29 -37.67 27.92
C LEU A 345 -13.27 -37.38 29.43
N LYS A 346 -12.26 -37.88 30.15
CA LYS A 346 -12.08 -37.68 31.61
C LYS A 346 -10.72 -37.09 31.94
N GLY A 347 -10.65 -36.27 32.99
CA GLY A 347 -9.39 -35.75 33.51
C GLY A 347 -8.96 -34.42 32.87
N GLY A 348 -9.91 -33.67 32.31
CA GLY A 348 -9.69 -32.36 31.71
C GLY A 348 -9.73 -32.32 30.18
N ASP A 349 -9.53 -31.12 29.64
CA ASP A 349 -9.55 -30.82 28.20
C ASP A 349 -8.28 -31.35 27.50
N LEU A 350 -8.39 -31.70 26.20
CA LEU A 350 -7.23 -32.18 25.43
C LEU A 350 -6.22 -31.08 25.06
N ALA A 351 -6.62 -29.82 25.04
CA ALA A 351 -5.74 -28.67 24.80
C ALA A 351 -5.80 -27.66 25.96
N PRO A 352 -4.64 -27.10 26.37
CA PRO A 352 -4.56 -26.14 27.47
C PRO A 352 -5.17 -24.78 27.08
N LYS A 353 -5.40 -23.94 28.10
CA LYS A 353 -5.73 -22.52 27.88
C LYS A 353 -4.48 -21.75 27.46
N SER A 354 -4.65 -20.74 26.64
CA SER A 354 -3.60 -19.78 26.30
C SER A 354 -3.16 -18.96 27.51
N GLU A 355 -1.84 -18.88 27.73
CA GLU A 355 -1.22 -17.98 28.72
C GLU A 355 -1.42 -16.51 28.32
N ILE A 356 -1.19 -16.21 27.04
CA ILE A 356 -1.43 -14.90 26.44
C ILE A 356 -2.67 -15.02 25.55
N LYS A 357 -3.67 -14.17 25.81
CA LYS A 357 -4.89 -14.09 25.01
C LYS A 357 -4.55 -13.99 23.51
N ASP A 358 -5.25 -14.79 22.70
CA ASP A 358 -5.11 -14.88 21.25
C ASP A 358 -3.78 -15.48 20.71
N ILE A 359 -2.84 -15.86 21.57
CA ILE A 359 -1.68 -16.68 21.17
C ILE A 359 -2.00 -18.16 21.45
N PRO A 360 -2.07 -19.05 20.45
CA PRO A 360 -2.52 -20.43 20.67
C PRO A 360 -1.49 -21.24 21.45
N GLN A 361 -1.81 -21.69 22.67
CA GLN A 361 -0.86 -22.48 23.48
C GLN A 361 -0.49 -23.80 22.82
N ALA A 362 -1.45 -24.42 22.12
CA ALA A 362 -1.23 -25.67 21.41
C ALA A 362 -0.19 -25.57 20.27
N GLN A 363 0.20 -24.36 19.90
CA GLN A 363 1.30 -24.07 18.95
C GLN A 363 2.63 -23.84 19.66
N LEU A 364 2.69 -23.78 20.99
CA LEU A 364 3.91 -23.45 21.75
C LEU A 364 4.44 -24.61 22.59
N GLU A 365 3.59 -25.62 22.86
CA GLU A 365 3.94 -26.77 23.69
C GLU A 365 3.23 -28.07 23.24
N PRO A 366 3.74 -29.25 23.65
CA PRO A 366 3.05 -30.52 23.44
C PRO A 366 1.65 -30.55 24.08
N THR A 367 0.67 -31.11 23.35
CA THR A 367 -0.72 -31.22 23.81
C THR A 367 -1.30 -32.61 23.58
N ALA A 368 -2.20 -33.03 24.47
CA ALA A 368 -2.90 -34.32 24.36
C ALA A 368 -3.79 -34.41 23.11
N MET A 369 -4.28 -33.28 22.62
CA MET A 369 -5.12 -33.19 21.42
C MET A 369 -4.38 -33.63 20.15
N ILE A 370 -3.20 -33.06 19.89
CA ILE A 370 -2.38 -33.45 18.74
C ILE A 370 -1.83 -34.86 18.92
N ASP A 371 -1.47 -35.22 20.15
CA ASP A 371 -0.97 -36.56 20.46
C ASP A 371 -2.02 -37.63 20.22
N LEU A 372 -3.30 -37.39 20.51
CA LEU A 372 -4.39 -38.31 20.18
C LEU A 372 -4.47 -38.56 18.67
N ILE A 373 -4.43 -37.51 17.85
CA ILE A 373 -4.47 -37.62 16.38
C ILE A 373 -3.26 -38.44 15.89
N ASN A 374 -2.06 -38.06 16.32
CA ASN A 374 -0.84 -38.75 15.92
C ASN A 374 -0.84 -40.22 16.36
N LYS A 375 -1.33 -40.53 17.57
CA LYS A 375 -1.43 -41.89 18.11
C LYS A 375 -2.39 -42.76 17.30
N VAL A 376 -3.54 -42.22 16.89
CA VAL A 376 -4.50 -42.91 16.01
C VAL A 376 -3.86 -43.21 14.66
N GLN A 377 -3.17 -42.23 14.06
CA GLN A 377 -2.47 -42.42 12.79
C GLN A 377 -1.38 -43.50 12.89
N MET A 378 -0.58 -43.51 13.97
CA MET A 378 0.45 -44.54 14.19
C MET A 378 -0.16 -45.92 14.37
N PHE A 379 -1.26 -46.03 15.14
CA PHE A 379 -1.92 -47.28 15.45
C PHE A 379 -2.45 -47.97 14.19
N TYR A 380 -3.22 -47.26 13.35
CA TYR A 380 -3.78 -47.84 12.13
C TYR A 380 -2.77 -47.95 10.99
N GLY A 381 -1.73 -47.10 10.97
CA GLY A 381 -0.68 -47.13 9.97
C GLY A 381 0.48 -48.08 10.28
N ASN A 382 0.58 -48.61 11.51
CA ASN A 382 1.76 -49.33 12.01
C ASN A 382 3.07 -48.58 11.72
N ALA A 383 3.07 -47.29 12.08
CA ALA A 383 4.13 -46.32 11.75
C ALA A 383 5.04 -46.02 12.94
N ASP A 384 6.30 -45.66 12.65
CA ASP A 384 7.33 -45.32 13.65
C ASP A 384 7.19 -43.86 14.12
N VAL A 385 6.85 -42.97 13.18
CA VAL A 385 6.68 -41.52 13.41
C VAL A 385 5.37 -41.08 12.77
N SER A 386 4.72 -40.09 13.38
CA SER A 386 3.49 -39.51 12.85
C SER A 386 3.51 -37.99 12.95
N SER A 387 2.97 -37.31 11.94
CA SER A 387 2.79 -35.86 11.96
C SER A 387 1.34 -35.45 11.78
N ALA A 388 0.94 -34.42 12.52
CA ALA A 388 -0.38 -33.81 12.42
C ALA A 388 -0.30 -32.31 12.65
N ALA A 389 -1.18 -31.57 11.98
CA ALA A 389 -1.29 -30.12 12.12
C ALA A 389 -2.54 -29.72 12.89
N LEU A 390 -2.48 -28.53 13.48
CA LEU A 390 -3.64 -27.89 14.10
C LEU A 390 -4.44 -27.11 13.06
N PHE A 391 -5.68 -27.54 12.77
CA PHE A 391 -6.50 -26.87 11.75
C PHE A 391 -7.18 -25.58 12.21
N ARG A 392 -7.31 -25.40 13.52
CA ARG A 392 -7.90 -24.22 14.17
C ARG A 392 -7.18 -23.98 15.49
N ASP A 393 -6.85 -22.73 15.77
CA ASP A 393 -6.17 -22.34 17.03
C ASP A 393 -6.98 -22.68 18.29
N THR A 394 -8.29 -22.86 18.13
CA THR A 394 -9.23 -23.23 19.20
C THR A 394 -9.60 -24.71 19.21
N ALA A 395 -8.96 -25.56 18.39
CA ALA A 395 -9.32 -26.98 18.33
C ALA A 395 -9.06 -27.61 19.71
N ASN A 396 -10.10 -28.22 20.27
CA ASN A 396 -10.06 -28.79 21.60
C ASN A 396 -11.29 -29.69 21.80
N MET A 397 -11.10 -30.83 22.45
CA MET A 397 -12.19 -31.64 22.97
C MET A 397 -12.30 -31.37 24.47
N LYS A 398 -13.49 -30.94 24.90
CA LYS A 398 -13.78 -30.62 26.30
C LYS A 398 -14.11 -31.87 27.09
N GLU A 399 -13.78 -31.86 28.38
CA GLU A 399 -14.15 -32.95 29.29
C GLU A 399 -15.67 -33.23 29.23
N GLY A 400 -16.04 -34.51 29.27
CA GLY A 400 -17.43 -34.98 29.21
C GLY A 400 -17.76 -35.85 27.99
N PRO A 401 -19.06 -35.99 27.64
CA PRO A 401 -19.51 -36.87 26.57
C PRO A 401 -18.96 -36.47 25.19
N ILE A 402 -18.48 -37.46 24.44
CA ILE A 402 -17.96 -37.32 23.08
C ILE A 402 -19.07 -37.76 22.12
N THR A 403 -19.59 -36.84 21.31
CA THR A 403 -20.53 -37.18 20.23
C THR A 403 -19.80 -37.52 18.93
N LYS A 404 -20.48 -38.21 18.01
CA LYS A 404 -19.96 -38.54 16.67
C LYS A 404 -19.47 -37.28 15.94
N SER A 405 -20.28 -36.22 15.90
CA SER A 405 -19.90 -34.92 15.35
C SER A 405 -18.87 -34.17 16.20
N GLY A 406 -18.83 -34.42 17.52
CA GLY A 406 -17.88 -33.82 18.46
C GLY A 406 -16.42 -34.12 18.13
N THR A 407 -16.13 -35.23 17.44
CA THR A 407 -14.78 -35.52 16.93
C THR A 407 -14.26 -34.46 15.93
N THR A 408 -15.14 -33.68 15.30
CA THR A 408 -14.74 -32.57 14.43
C THR A 408 -14.14 -31.37 15.16
N SER A 409 -14.30 -31.31 16.49
CA SER A 409 -13.66 -30.29 17.32
C SER A 409 -12.13 -30.39 17.29
N ILE A 410 -11.59 -31.58 16.99
CA ILE A 410 -10.16 -31.84 16.86
C ILE A 410 -9.73 -32.19 15.43
N TYR A 411 -10.58 -32.83 14.62
CA TYR A 411 -10.25 -33.15 13.22
C TYR A 411 -11.47 -32.95 12.29
N LYS A 412 -11.50 -31.85 11.54
CA LYS A 412 -12.69 -31.45 10.76
C LYS A 412 -12.75 -31.98 9.31
N PHE A 413 -11.62 -32.45 8.79
CA PHE A 413 -11.48 -32.80 7.37
C PHE A 413 -11.63 -34.31 7.14
N ASP A 414 -12.06 -34.68 5.94
CA ASP A 414 -12.23 -36.07 5.48
C ASP A 414 -10.93 -36.68 4.92
N ASN A 415 -9.79 -36.26 5.45
CA ASN A 415 -8.51 -36.79 5.00
C ASN A 415 -8.35 -38.26 5.39
N THR A 416 -7.67 -39.01 4.54
CA THR A 416 -7.30 -40.41 4.78
C THR A 416 -5.86 -40.50 5.26
N LEU A 417 -5.47 -41.65 5.79
CA LEU A 417 -4.16 -41.90 6.36
C LEU A 417 -3.24 -42.55 5.32
N ARG A 418 -2.01 -42.03 5.19
CA ARG A 418 -0.94 -42.64 4.42
C ARG A 418 0.30 -42.87 5.26
N VAL A 419 1.04 -43.92 4.95
CA VAL A 419 2.35 -44.19 5.55
C VAL A 419 3.40 -44.18 4.46
N LEU A 420 4.40 -43.32 4.64
CA LEU A 420 5.50 -43.11 3.73
C LEU A 420 6.76 -43.78 4.29
N LYS A 421 7.54 -44.42 3.41
CA LYS A 421 8.86 -44.94 3.75
C LYS A 421 9.90 -43.88 3.47
N VAL A 422 10.30 -43.13 4.50
CA VAL A 422 11.27 -42.03 4.40
C VAL A 422 12.57 -42.39 5.11
N ASN A 423 13.65 -41.66 4.84
CA ASN A 423 14.86 -41.75 5.64
C ASN A 423 14.96 -40.63 6.70
N GLY A 424 15.87 -40.75 7.67
CA GLY A 424 16.06 -39.75 8.73
C GLY A 424 16.36 -38.35 8.21
N LYS A 425 17.08 -38.22 7.09
CA LYS A 425 17.36 -36.92 6.44
C LYS A 425 16.09 -36.27 5.89
N GLN A 426 15.22 -37.06 5.24
CA GLN A 426 13.93 -36.62 4.74
C GLN A 426 12.99 -36.22 5.89
N LEU A 427 12.95 -37.00 6.96
CA LEU A 427 12.19 -36.66 8.16
C LEU A 427 12.65 -35.31 8.72
N LYS A 428 13.96 -35.13 8.94
CA LYS A 428 14.50 -33.86 9.46
C LYS A 428 14.16 -32.69 8.53
N ARG A 429 14.28 -32.84 7.21
CA ARG A 429 13.91 -31.79 6.24
C ARG A 429 12.44 -31.40 6.34
N TYR A 430 11.55 -32.37 6.56
CA TYR A 430 10.13 -32.10 6.76
C TYR A 430 9.85 -31.38 8.09
N MET A 431 10.51 -31.79 9.17
CA MET A 431 10.41 -31.10 10.47
C MET A 431 10.94 -29.66 10.39
N GLU A 432 12.04 -29.43 9.68
CA GLU A 432 12.60 -28.09 9.44
C GLU A 432 11.65 -27.21 8.62
N TRP A 433 10.99 -27.77 7.59
CA TRP A 433 9.96 -27.07 6.84
C TRP A 433 8.78 -26.68 7.75
N SER A 434 8.31 -27.59 8.61
CA SER A 434 7.24 -27.29 9.58
C SER A 434 7.66 -26.16 10.52
N ALA A 435 8.88 -26.22 11.05
CA ALA A 435 9.42 -25.21 11.97
C ALA A 435 9.60 -23.81 11.35
N THR A 436 9.43 -23.62 10.03
CA THR A 436 9.37 -22.29 9.39
C THR A 436 8.18 -21.46 9.86
N TYR A 437 7.21 -22.08 10.54
CA TYR A 437 6.07 -21.42 11.16
C TYR A 437 6.45 -20.36 12.18
N TYR A 438 7.56 -20.51 12.90
CA TYR A 438 8.03 -19.50 13.85
C TYR A 438 8.88 -18.43 13.16
N ASN A 439 8.83 -17.19 13.66
CA ASN A 439 9.86 -16.21 13.31
C ASN A 439 11.13 -16.47 14.13
N THR A 440 12.27 -16.02 13.63
CA THR A 440 13.53 -16.08 14.38
C THR A 440 13.45 -15.15 15.59
N PHE A 441 13.64 -15.69 16.78
CA PHE A 441 13.60 -14.97 18.06
C PHE A 441 14.83 -14.07 18.18
N LYS A 442 14.62 -12.81 18.61
CA LYS A 442 15.68 -11.80 18.73
C LYS A 442 15.84 -11.33 20.18
N PRO A 443 17.04 -10.90 20.59
CA PRO A 443 17.21 -10.24 21.88
C PRO A 443 16.25 -9.06 22.05
N GLY A 444 15.52 -9.04 23.16
CA GLY A 444 14.48 -8.03 23.44
C GLY A 444 13.06 -8.45 23.08
N ASP A 445 12.87 -9.59 22.40
CA ASP A 445 11.55 -10.20 22.19
C ASP A 445 10.97 -10.71 23.53
N LEU A 446 9.67 -10.51 23.74
CA LEU A 446 8.93 -10.89 24.96
C LEU A 446 7.79 -11.88 24.67
N THR A 447 7.48 -12.14 23.39
CA THR A 447 6.55 -13.17 22.91
C THR A 447 7.13 -14.01 21.77
N ILE A 448 6.68 -15.26 21.61
CA ILE A 448 7.05 -16.10 20.46
C ILE A 448 6.11 -15.77 19.29
N SER A 449 6.66 -15.31 18.17
CA SER A 449 5.89 -14.83 17.03
C SER A 449 5.87 -15.80 15.84
N PHE A 450 4.83 -15.70 15.02
CA PHE A 450 4.56 -16.62 13.91
C PHE A 450 4.78 -15.95 12.55
N ASN A 451 5.24 -16.72 11.57
CA ASN A 451 5.45 -16.29 10.21
C ASN A 451 4.10 -16.07 9.52
N GLN A 452 3.77 -14.83 9.16
CA GLN A 452 2.49 -14.48 8.52
C GLN A 452 2.22 -15.21 7.20
N ASN A 453 3.28 -15.65 6.51
CA ASN A 453 3.17 -16.36 5.24
C ASN A 453 2.88 -17.86 5.41
N VAL A 454 3.01 -18.38 6.63
CA VAL A 454 2.73 -19.78 6.96
C VAL A 454 1.42 -19.84 7.73
N ARG A 455 0.46 -20.61 7.22
CA ARG A 455 -0.82 -20.82 7.91
C ARG A 455 -0.63 -21.81 9.05
N ASN A 456 -1.41 -21.65 10.11
CA ASN A 456 -1.39 -22.54 11.28
C ASN A 456 -1.55 -24.04 10.92
N TYR A 457 -2.39 -24.37 9.95
CA TYR A 457 -2.58 -25.73 9.45
C TYR A 457 -1.40 -26.27 8.62
N ASN A 458 -0.36 -25.47 8.41
CA ASN A 458 0.92 -25.88 7.82
C ASN A 458 2.02 -26.06 8.86
N TYR A 459 1.71 -25.93 10.16
CA TYR A 459 2.59 -26.35 11.23
C TYR A 459 2.20 -27.75 11.72
N ASP A 460 3.05 -28.72 11.39
CA ASP A 460 2.95 -30.10 11.82
C ASP A 460 3.80 -30.34 13.09
N MET A 461 3.19 -31.05 14.03
CA MET A 461 3.81 -31.53 15.26
C MET A 461 3.95 -33.05 15.19
N PHE A 462 5.12 -33.54 15.61
CA PHE A 462 5.53 -34.92 15.42
C PHE A 462 5.45 -35.74 16.71
N ARG A 463 5.06 -37.00 16.59
CA ARG A 463 5.09 -38.04 17.64
C ARG A 463 5.94 -39.23 17.17
N GLY A 464 6.55 -39.96 18.10
CA GLY A 464 7.45 -41.11 17.82
C GLY A 464 8.94 -40.75 17.83
N VAL A 465 9.26 -39.46 17.96
CA VAL A 465 10.62 -38.93 18.09
C VAL A 465 10.66 -37.85 19.16
N LYS A 466 11.84 -37.62 19.75
CA LYS A 466 12.14 -36.48 20.60
C LYS A 466 12.95 -35.44 19.83
N TYR A 467 12.65 -34.15 20.00
CA TYR A 467 13.33 -33.07 19.30
C TYR A 467 13.08 -31.71 19.96
N ASN A 468 14.01 -30.77 19.81
CA ASN A 468 13.82 -29.37 20.18
C ASN A 468 13.75 -28.50 18.91
N ILE A 469 12.98 -27.41 18.99
CA ILE A 469 12.94 -26.37 17.95
C ILE A 469 13.65 -25.14 18.51
N ASP A 470 14.88 -24.90 18.07
CA ASP A 470 15.66 -23.73 18.46
C ASP A 470 15.29 -22.53 17.57
N ILE A 471 14.40 -21.67 18.08
CA ILE A 471 13.89 -20.51 17.33
C ILE A 471 14.88 -19.34 17.28
N SER A 472 16.06 -19.43 17.92
CA SER A 472 17.15 -18.46 17.69
C SER A 472 17.84 -18.67 16.34
N LYS A 473 17.72 -19.87 15.76
CA LYS A 473 18.35 -20.24 14.49
C LYS A 473 17.48 -19.85 13.30
N GLU A 474 18.16 -19.64 12.18
CA GLU A 474 17.50 -19.41 10.89
C GLU A 474 16.62 -20.61 10.49
N ALA A 475 15.54 -20.31 9.78
CA ALA A 475 14.63 -21.34 9.27
C ALA A 475 15.39 -22.34 8.37
N GLY A 476 15.16 -23.64 8.57
CA GLY A 476 15.92 -24.70 7.91
C GLY A 476 17.08 -25.27 8.75
N SER A 477 17.33 -24.75 9.96
CA SER A 477 18.33 -25.28 10.89
C SER A 477 17.88 -25.24 12.36
N ARG A 478 16.58 -25.33 12.62
CA ARG A 478 15.97 -25.19 13.95
C ARG A 478 15.76 -26.52 14.68
N ILE A 479 15.67 -27.64 13.97
CA ILE A 479 15.47 -28.95 14.58
C ILE A 479 16.79 -29.46 15.14
N VAL A 480 16.87 -29.52 16.47
CA VAL A 480 18.04 -29.99 17.23
C VAL A 480 17.65 -31.18 18.12
N ASP A 481 18.66 -31.97 18.51
CA ASP A 481 18.49 -33.13 19.39
C ASP A 481 17.43 -34.14 18.91
N LEU A 482 17.36 -34.39 17.60
CA LEU A 482 16.43 -35.35 17.01
C LEU A 482 16.85 -36.80 17.36
N THR A 483 16.05 -37.46 18.19
CA THR A 483 16.26 -38.84 18.63
C THR A 483 14.98 -39.68 18.54
N HIS A 484 15.12 -41.00 18.57
CA HIS A 484 14.05 -41.91 18.95
C HIS A 484 13.55 -41.62 20.37
N MET A 485 12.38 -42.18 20.73
CA MET A 485 11.81 -42.01 22.07
C MET A 485 12.71 -42.57 23.20
N ASP A 486 13.55 -43.55 22.90
CA ASP A 486 14.55 -44.13 23.83
C ASP A 486 15.82 -43.29 23.99
N GLY A 487 15.96 -42.19 23.23
CA GLY A 487 17.10 -41.29 23.25
C GLY A 487 18.19 -41.60 22.23
N THR A 488 18.06 -42.66 21.42
CA THR A 488 19.03 -42.96 20.37
C THR A 488 18.93 -41.97 19.20
N PRO A 489 20.03 -41.37 18.70
CA PRO A 489 19.96 -40.41 17.59
C PRO A 489 19.43 -41.02 16.29
N ILE A 490 18.55 -40.29 15.60
CA ILE A 490 18.06 -40.67 14.26
C ILE A 490 19.18 -40.45 13.24
N LYS A 491 19.53 -41.49 12.47
CA LYS A 491 20.57 -41.40 11.43
C LYS A 491 19.97 -40.98 10.10
N ASP A 492 20.70 -40.19 9.32
CA ASP A 492 20.25 -39.68 8.00
C ASP A 492 19.72 -40.76 7.05
N ASN A 493 20.31 -41.96 7.07
CA ASN A 493 19.97 -43.08 6.19
C ASN A 493 19.04 -44.12 6.83
N GLU A 494 18.63 -43.92 8.08
CA GLU A 494 17.71 -44.81 8.78
C GLU A 494 16.32 -44.75 8.14
N ILE A 495 15.71 -45.90 7.87
CA ILE A 495 14.38 -45.97 7.27
C ILE A 495 13.32 -45.85 8.37
N ILE A 496 12.36 -44.95 8.15
CA ILE A 496 11.30 -44.58 9.07
C ILE A 496 9.97 -44.69 8.33
N LYS A 497 8.99 -45.36 8.94
CA LYS A 497 7.59 -45.33 8.51
C LYS A 497 6.92 -44.09 9.07
N LEU A 498 6.68 -43.11 8.21
CA LEU A 498 6.08 -41.82 8.57
C LEU A 498 4.58 -41.82 8.22
N ALA A 499 3.73 -41.79 9.24
CA ALA A 499 2.29 -41.60 9.10
C ALA A 499 1.93 -40.11 8.94
N VAL A 500 1.19 -39.80 7.88
CA VAL A 500 0.64 -38.46 7.62
C VAL A 500 -0.74 -38.59 6.99
N ASN A 501 -1.52 -37.51 7.01
CA ASN A 501 -2.73 -37.45 6.20
C ASN A 501 -2.41 -37.36 4.70
N ASP A 502 -3.35 -37.81 3.87
CA ASP A 502 -3.23 -37.86 2.41
C ASP A 502 -3.01 -36.48 1.78
N TYR A 503 -3.65 -35.43 2.30
CA TYR A 503 -3.43 -34.05 1.85
C TYR A 503 -1.96 -33.63 2.04
N ARG A 504 -1.37 -33.89 3.21
CA ARG A 504 0.03 -33.57 3.51
C ARG A 504 0.97 -34.40 2.64
N ALA A 505 0.67 -35.69 2.46
CA ALA A 505 1.40 -36.56 1.55
C ALA A 505 1.40 -36.00 0.12
N ASN A 506 0.23 -35.70 -0.44
CA ASN A 506 0.07 -35.32 -1.85
C ASN A 506 0.49 -33.89 -2.17
N THR A 507 0.26 -32.93 -1.28
CA THR A 507 0.49 -31.51 -1.57
C THR A 507 1.88 -31.03 -1.14
N THR A 508 2.35 -31.48 0.02
CA THR A 508 3.55 -30.93 0.65
C THR A 508 4.75 -31.85 0.48
N LEU A 509 4.56 -33.17 0.53
CA LEU A 509 5.67 -34.12 0.53
C LEU A 509 5.97 -34.66 -0.87
N LEU A 510 5.00 -35.27 -1.53
CA LEU A 510 5.17 -36.05 -2.75
C LEU A 510 4.81 -35.29 -4.04
N ASN A 511 4.38 -34.02 -3.96
CA ASN A 511 4.00 -33.28 -5.16
C ASN A 511 5.17 -33.14 -6.14
N ASP A 512 5.00 -33.56 -7.39
CA ASP A 512 6.07 -33.58 -8.39
C ASP A 512 6.56 -32.19 -8.82
N GLN A 513 5.80 -31.13 -8.54
CA GLN A 513 6.19 -29.76 -8.88
C GLN A 513 6.81 -29.03 -7.70
N THR A 514 6.18 -29.12 -6.52
CA THR A 514 6.48 -28.28 -5.35
C THR A 514 6.76 -29.06 -4.07
N GLY A 515 6.72 -30.40 -4.09
CA GLY A 515 6.84 -31.24 -2.91
C GLY A 515 8.26 -31.29 -2.33
N LEU A 516 8.36 -31.45 -1.01
CA LEU A 516 9.64 -31.55 -0.30
C LEU A 516 10.48 -32.77 -0.72
N PHE A 517 9.85 -33.83 -1.21
CA PHE A 517 10.49 -35.07 -1.67
C PHE A 517 10.46 -35.20 -3.20
N LYS A 518 10.23 -34.09 -3.92
CA LYS A 518 10.23 -34.08 -5.39
C LYS A 518 11.49 -34.74 -5.96
N GLY A 519 11.30 -35.69 -6.87
CA GLY A 519 12.38 -36.43 -7.53
C GLY A 519 13.07 -37.47 -6.63
N GLU A 520 12.62 -37.63 -5.40
CA GLU A 520 13.06 -38.67 -4.47
C GLU A 520 11.93 -39.70 -4.42
N ASN A 521 12.11 -40.87 -5.01
CA ASN A 521 11.09 -41.93 -5.13
C ASN A 521 10.67 -42.50 -3.76
N VAL A 522 9.89 -41.74 -2.97
CA VAL A 522 9.38 -42.13 -1.66
C VAL A 522 8.19 -43.05 -1.83
N GLU A 523 8.29 -44.25 -1.26
CA GLU A 523 7.27 -45.28 -1.36
C GLU A 523 6.11 -45.01 -0.38
N VAL A 524 4.87 -45.02 -0.88
CA VAL A 524 3.65 -45.07 -0.05
C VAL A 524 3.38 -46.54 0.27
N ILE A 525 3.67 -46.95 1.50
CA ILE A 525 3.58 -48.37 1.93
C ILE A 525 2.23 -48.74 2.54
N TYR A 526 1.40 -47.74 2.86
CA TYR A 526 0.03 -47.94 3.33
C TYR A 526 -0.85 -46.75 2.93
N ASP A 527 -2.09 -47.04 2.55
CA ASP A 527 -3.14 -46.08 2.23
C ASP A 527 -4.45 -46.61 2.81
N SER A 528 -5.01 -45.91 3.80
CA SER A 528 -6.23 -46.35 4.48
C SER A 528 -7.46 -46.29 3.59
N PHE A 529 -7.51 -45.39 2.60
CA PHE A 529 -8.64 -45.34 1.66
C PHE A 529 -8.66 -46.58 0.77
N LYS A 530 -7.50 -47.01 0.26
CA LYS A 530 -7.40 -48.27 -0.52
C LYS A 530 -7.79 -49.50 0.29
N THR A 531 -7.60 -49.45 1.61
CA THR A 531 -7.83 -50.60 2.50
C THR A 531 -9.24 -50.63 3.08
N MET A 532 -9.82 -49.47 3.37
CA MET A 532 -11.04 -49.31 4.17
C MET A 532 -12.09 -48.40 3.52
N GLY A 533 -11.83 -47.84 2.33
CA GLY A 533 -12.72 -46.86 1.70
C GLY A 533 -12.94 -45.66 2.61
N ASP A 534 -14.20 -45.23 2.72
CA ASP A 534 -14.60 -44.10 3.58
C ASP A 534 -14.33 -44.33 5.07
N ASP A 535 -14.32 -45.59 5.54
CA ASP A 535 -13.96 -45.91 6.93
C ASP A 535 -12.46 -45.67 7.23
N GLY A 536 -11.66 -45.44 6.18
CA GLY A 536 -10.24 -45.11 6.26
C GLY A 536 -9.96 -43.62 6.55
N ARG A 537 -10.97 -42.76 6.62
CA ARG A 537 -10.79 -41.34 6.95
C ARG A 537 -10.32 -41.17 8.40
N ILE A 538 -9.36 -40.30 8.65
CA ILE A 538 -8.73 -40.12 9.98
C ILE A 538 -9.76 -39.80 11.07
N ARG A 539 -10.78 -39.00 10.74
CA ARG A 539 -11.88 -38.70 11.67
C ARG A 539 -12.63 -39.97 12.09
N ASP A 540 -12.88 -40.89 11.18
CA ASP A 540 -13.56 -42.15 11.46
C ASP A 540 -12.63 -43.14 12.17
N LEU A 541 -11.34 -43.14 11.86
CA LEU A 541 -10.32 -43.84 12.64
C LEU A 541 -10.25 -43.34 14.09
N ILE A 542 -10.40 -42.03 14.34
CA ILE A 542 -10.49 -41.48 15.71
C ILE A 542 -11.73 -42.02 16.44
N LYS A 543 -12.91 -42.00 15.79
CA LYS A 543 -14.15 -42.56 16.37
C LYS A 543 -13.96 -44.04 16.69
N LYS A 544 -13.43 -44.80 15.74
CA LYS A 544 -13.15 -46.24 15.88
C LYS A 544 -12.18 -46.52 17.01
N TYR A 545 -11.11 -45.74 17.12
CA TYR A 545 -10.16 -45.83 18.22
C TYR A 545 -10.81 -45.56 19.58
N ILE A 546 -11.68 -44.55 19.69
CA ILE A 546 -12.40 -44.25 20.93
C ILE A 546 -13.32 -45.42 21.31
N VAL A 547 -14.12 -45.92 20.38
CA VAL A 547 -15.14 -46.95 20.64
C VAL A 547 -14.51 -48.33 20.85
N GLU A 548 -13.68 -48.77 19.91
CA GLU A 548 -13.21 -50.15 19.84
C GLU A 548 -11.95 -50.38 20.66
N GLU A 549 -10.97 -49.48 20.58
CA GLU A 549 -9.67 -49.63 21.26
C GLU A 549 -9.72 -49.09 22.69
N LYS A 550 -10.31 -47.90 22.88
CA LYS A 550 -10.41 -47.24 24.18
C LYS A 550 -11.69 -47.56 24.95
N LYS A 551 -12.56 -48.41 24.41
CA LYS A 551 -13.81 -48.87 25.03
C LYS A 551 -14.69 -47.71 25.53
N GLY A 552 -14.68 -46.60 24.77
CA GLY A 552 -15.47 -45.41 25.03
C GLY A 552 -14.90 -44.44 26.06
N ILE A 553 -13.71 -44.66 26.65
CA ILE A 553 -13.13 -43.73 27.63
C ILE A 553 -11.73 -43.31 27.20
N ILE A 554 -11.52 -42.01 27.04
CA ILE A 554 -10.18 -41.43 26.82
C ILE A 554 -9.83 -40.43 27.93
N THR A 555 -8.53 -40.27 28.18
CA THR A 555 -7.97 -39.29 29.11
C THR A 555 -6.89 -38.47 28.40
N PRO A 556 -6.65 -37.20 28.77
CA PRO A 556 -5.54 -36.43 28.20
C PRO A 556 -4.19 -37.09 28.49
N GLU A 557 -3.48 -37.48 27.43
CA GLU A 557 -2.12 -38.06 27.49
C GLU A 557 -1.22 -37.26 26.55
N LYS A 558 -0.04 -36.83 27.03
CA LYS A 558 0.99 -36.21 26.18
C LYS A 558 2.39 -36.74 26.48
N ASP A 559 3.26 -36.80 25.47
CA ASP A 559 4.57 -37.47 25.56
C ASP A 559 5.73 -36.56 25.98
N GLU A 560 5.50 -35.24 26.10
CA GLU A 560 6.55 -34.22 26.35
C GLU A 560 7.78 -34.39 25.43
N ASN A 561 7.52 -34.79 24.17
CA ASN A 561 8.56 -35.21 23.25
C ASN A 561 9.20 -34.04 22.49
N TRP A 562 8.67 -32.83 22.60
CA TRP A 562 9.27 -31.66 21.98
C TRP A 562 9.15 -30.38 22.80
N ALA A 563 10.06 -29.44 22.57
CA ALA A 563 10.02 -28.13 23.18
C ALA A 563 10.56 -27.04 22.25
N LEU A 564 10.02 -25.83 22.39
CA LEU A 564 10.66 -24.62 21.87
C LEU A 564 11.86 -24.25 22.75
N THR A 565 12.97 -23.90 22.12
CA THR A 565 14.22 -23.45 22.77
C THR A 565 14.81 -22.25 22.03
N GLY A 566 15.92 -21.68 22.50
CA GLY A 566 16.56 -20.54 21.82
C GLY A 566 15.91 -19.18 22.08
N TYR A 567 15.01 -19.08 23.05
CA TYR A 567 14.48 -17.80 23.52
C TYR A 567 15.03 -17.45 24.91
N LYS A 568 15.28 -16.16 25.12
CA LYS A 568 15.64 -15.59 26.42
C LYS A 568 15.06 -14.19 26.52
N TRP A 569 14.18 -14.00 27.49
CA TRP A 569 13.53 -12.73 27.80
C TRP A 569 13.78 -12.35 29.25
N ASP A 570 13.60 -11.07 29.58
CA ASP A 570 13.51 -10.65 30.97
C ASP A 570 12.18 -11.10 31.57
N ALA A 571 12.22 -11.71 32.75
CA ALA A 571 11.05 -12.30 33.38
C ALA A 571 10.05 -11.25 33.86
N SER A 572 10.53 -10.08 34.31
CA SER A 572 9.69 -8.98 34.78
C SER A 572 8.99 -8.29 33.63
N ASP A 573 9.73 -8.00 32.56
CA ASP A 573 9.17 -7.39 31.34
C ASP A 573 8.14 -8.31 30.69
N ARG A 574 8.44 -9.62 30.61
CA ARG A 574 7.50 -10.61 30.10
C ARG A 574 6.23 -10.71 30.93
N ALA A 575 6.34 -10.74 32.26
CA ALA A 575 5.16 -10.73 33.13
C ALA A 575 4.30 -9.48 32.91
N SER A 576 4.93 -8.33 32.68
CA SER A 576 4.25 -7.07 32.34
C SER A 576 3.52 -7.16 31.00
N VAL A 577 4.17 -7.68 29.95
CA VAL A 577 3.55 -7.90 28.64
C VAL A 577 2.34 -8.86 28.72
N ILE A 578 2.47 -9.99 29.42
CA ILE A 578 1.38 -10.96 29.61
C ILE A 578 0.17 -10.26 30.25
N LYS A 579 0.39 -9.52 31.34
CA LYS A 579 -0.66 -8.79 32.05
C LYS A 579 -1.33 -7.77 31.14
N LEU A 580 -0.54 -6.92 30.47
CA LEU A 580 -1.05 -5.84 29.62
C LEU A 580 -1.88 -6.37 28.44
N ILE A 581 -1.45 -7.47 27.80
CA ILE A 581 -2.21 -8.09 26.71
C ILE A 581 -3.52 -8.69 27.23
N ASN A 582 -3.47 -9.44 28.33
CA ASN A 582 -4.65 -10.09 28.88
C ASN A 582 -5.70 -9.09 29.41
N GLU A 583 -5.26 -7.92 29.92
CA GLU A 583 -6.12 -6.79 30.28
C GLU A 583 -6.60 -5.95 29.08
N GLY A 584 -6.09 -6.21 27.86
CA GLY A 584 -6.44 -5.47 26.65
C GLY A 584 -5.79 -4.09 26.51
N LYS A 585 -4.75 -3.80 27.30
CA LYS A 585 -3.96 -2.55 27.26
C LYS A 585 -2.85 -2.58 26.22
N LEU A 586 -2.44 -3.77 25.79
CA LEU A 586 -1.46 -3.99 24.73
C LEU A 586 -2.04 -5.00 23.73
N ASN A 587 -1.98 -4.70 22.44
CA ASN A 587 -2.53 -5.58 21.40
C ASN A 587 -1.41 -6.41 20.75
N ILE A 588 -1.69 -7.68 20.47
CA ILE A 588 -0.80 -8.50 19.64
C ILE A 588 -0.97 -8.15 18.15
N PRO A 589 0.11 -8.10 17.37
CA PRO A 589 0.03 -7.86 15.93
C PRO A 589 -0.57 -9.06 15.21
N ARG A 590 -1.39 -8.84 14.18
CA ARG A 590 -2.02 -9.88 13.34
C ARG A 590 -1.62 -9.70 11.87
N SER A 591 -1.73 -10.76 11.07
CA SER A 591 -1.59 -10.67 9.61
C SER A 591 -2.63 -9.71 9.01
N GLU A 592 -2.37 -9.20 7.80
CA GLU A 592 -3.27 -8.26 7.11
C GLU A 592 -4.71 -8.79 6.96
N ASP A 593 -4.86 -10.10 6.73
CA ASP A 593 -6.17 -10.77 6.66
C ASP A 593 -6.75 -11.18 8.03
N GLY A 594 -6.05 -10.86 9.12
CA GLY A 594 -6.44 -11.15 10.51
C GLY A 594 -6.32 -12.62 10.94
N ARG A 595 -5.92 -13.52 10.04
CA ARG A 595 -5.99 -14.98 10.26
C ARG A 595 -4.83 -15.56 11.05
N THR A 596 -3.65 -14.92 11.02
CA THR A 596 -2.47 -15.36 11.78
C THR A 596 -2.26 -14.39 12.95
N PRO A 597 -2.35 -14.84 14.22
CA PRO A 597 -2.06 -14.00 15.37
C PRO A 597 -0.55 -13.84 15.59
N ASN A 598 -0.17 -12.88 16.44
CA ASN A 598 1.19 -12.58 16.88
C ASN A 598 2.26 -12.69 15.77
N VAL A 599 2.04 -12.02 14.63
CA VAL A 599 2.94 -12.13 13.45
C VAL A 599 4.31 -11.46 13.65
N LYS A 600 4.47 -10.73 14.75
CA LYS A 600 5.69 -10.07 15.20
C LYS A 600 5.72 -10.14 16.72
N SER A 601 6.92 -10.32 17.30
CA SER A 601 7.06 -10.32 18.76
C SER A 601 6.72 -8.95 19.34
N ILE A 602 6.14 -8.95 20.53
CA ILE A 602 6.12 -7.77 21.40
C ILE A 602 7.50 -7.67 22.04
N THR A 603 8.08 -6.48 22.03
CA THR A 603 9.47 -6.26 22.44
C THR A 603 9.57 -5.41 23.70
N THR A 604 10.74 -5.41 24.34
CA THR A 604 11.11 -4.48 25.41
C THR A 604 10.93 -3.02 24.99
N LYS A 605 11.14 -2.70 23.71
CA LYS A 605 10.86 -1.37 23.15
C LYS A 605 9.38 -1.02 23.19
N ASP A 606 8.51 -1.96 22.85
CA ASP A 606 7.05 -1.76 22.91
C ASP A 606 6.59 -1.52 24.35
N LEU A 607 7.29 -2.11 25.33
CA LEU A 607 7.11 -1.84 26.76
C LEU A 607 7.67 -0.46 27.17
N LEU A 608 8.84 -0.06 26.66
CA LEU A 608 9.43 1.28 26.92
C LEU A 608 8.64 2.42 26.29
N MET A 609 7.90 2.18 25.21
CA MET A 609 6.93 3.16 24.67
C MET A 609 5.82 3.52 25.67
N LEU A 610 5.73 2.79 26.79
CA LEU A 610 4.82 3.06 27.90
C LEU A 610 5.51 3.75 29.09
N ASP A 611 6.84 3.97 29.08
CA ASP A 611 7.59 4.71 30.12
C ASP A 611 7.66 6.21 29.78
N ASN A 612 7.11 7.04 30.67
CA ASN A 612 6.67 8.42 30.39
C ASN A 612 7.59 9.53 30.99
N ASN A 613 8.83 9.20 31.38
CA ASN A 613 9.64 10.09 32.23
C ASN A 613 10.68 10.97 31.49
N ILE A 614 10.90 10.75 30.20
CA ILE A 614 11.79 11.60 29.38
C ILE A 614 11.06 12.00 28.10
N VAL A 615 11.06 13.30 27.80
CA VAL A 615 10.57 13.84 26.53
C VAL A 615 11.73 14.43 25.74
N ASP A 616 11.94 13.96 24.51
CA ASP A 616 12.94 14.51 23.61
C ASP A 616 12.32 15.56 22.68
N ILE A 617 13.08 16.61 22.39
CA ILE A 617 12.75 17.64 21.40
C ILE A 617 13.87 17.67 20.39
N LEU A 618 13.58 17.27 19.15
CA LEU A 618 14.51 17.35 18.04
C LEU A 618 14.24 18.63 17.25
N SER A 619 15.29 19.38 16.93
CA SER A 619 15.15 20.62 16.19
C SER A 619 16.11 20.74 15.01
N LEU A 620 15.55 21.23 13.91
CA LEU A 620 16.26 21.72 12.73
C LEU A 620 15.96 23.22 12.51
N ASN A 621 16.84 23.89 11.78
CA ASN A 621 16.71 25.31 11.47
C ASN A 621 17.41 25.61 10.14
N ASP A 622 17.05 26.73 9.51
CA ASP A 622 17.71 27.25 8.30
C ASP A 622 17.83 26.15 7.22
N PHE A 623 16.75 25.38 7.01
CA PHE A 623 16.78 24.22 6.12
C PHE A 623 16.90 24.62 4.65
N HIS A 624 16.42 25.82 4.29
CA HIS A 624 16.55 26.42 2.96
C HIS A 624 16.20 25.51 1.78
N GLY A 625 15.20 24.64 1.98
CA GLY A 625 14.77 23.68 0.98
C GLY A 625 15.82 22.65 0.56
N ALA A 626 16.83 22.36 1.40
CA ALA A 626 17.94 21.44 1.13
C ALA A 626 17.52 19.94 1.07
N LEU A 627 16.57 19.63 0.19
CA LEU A 627 16.00 18.30 0.02
C LEU A 627 17.00 17.33 -0.62
N LYS A 628 17.86 17.82 -1.52
CA LYS A 628 18.87 17.06 -2.24
C LYS A 628 20.10 16.79 -1.37
N CYS A 629 20.62 15.57 -1.45
CA CYS A 629 21.91 15.20 -0.86
C CYS A 629 23.03 15.66 -1.80
N GLU A 630 23.84 16.64 -1.39
CA GLU A 630 24.95 17.17 -2.17
C GLU A 630 26.00 17.89 -1.31
N GLY A 631 27.28 17.65 -1.60
CA GLY A 631 28.39 18.19 -0.80
C GLY A 631 28.24 17.86 0.69
N LYS A 632 28.13 18.90 1.54
CA LYS A 632 27.89 18.75 2.98
C LYS A 632 26.41 18.65 3.35
N ASN A 633 25.48 18.92 2.44
CA ASN A 633 24.05 18.80 2.71
C ASN A 633 23.68 17.32 2.62
N ILE A 634 23.21 16.72 3.72
CA ILE A 634 22.90 15.29 3.77
C ILE A 634 21.60 14.92 3.03
N GLY A 635 20.78 15.92 2.69
CA GLY A 635 19.49 15.75 2.03
C GLY A 635 18.37 15.30 2.99
N ALA A 636 17.12 15.52 2.54
CA ALA A 636 15.93 15.26 3.33
C ALA A 636 15.75 13.79 3.72
N ALA A 637 16.11 12.86 2.83
CA ALA A 637 15.92 11.42 3.08
C ALA A 637 16.78 10.93 4.25
N LYS A 638 18.06 11.33 4.32
CA LYS A 638 18.95 10.95 5.43
C LYS A 638 18.58 11.66 6.73
N LEU A 639 18.21 12.94 6.65
CA LEU A 639 17.73 13.68 7.81
C LEU A 639 16.47 13.05 8.41
N ALA A 640 15.50 12.68 7.57
CA ALA A 640 14.29 11.97 7.99
C ALA A 640 14.61 10.61 8.61
N GLY A 641 15.53 9.84 8.01
CA GLY A 641 15.94 8.55 8.55
C GLY A 641 16.52 8.67 9.95
N GLU A 642 17.34 9.69 10.20
CA GLU A 642 17.90 9.94 11.54
C GLU A 642 16.83 10.41 12.55
N ILE A 643 15.94 11.32 12.15
CA ILE A 643 14.81 11.75 13.00
C ILE A 643 13.92 10.55 13.35
N ASN A 644 13.62 9.69 12.37
CA ASN A 644 12.80 8.51 12.59
C ASN A 644 13.51 7.46 13.44
N ARG A 645 14.83 7.30 13.30
CA ARG A 645 15.67 6.47 14.19
C ARG A 645 15.58 6.95 15.64
N LEU A 646 15.69 8.26 15.87
CA LEU A 646 15.62 8.86 17.21
C LEU A 646 14.21 8.76 17.82
N LYS A 647 13.15 8.95 17.02
CA LYS A 647 11.76 8.69 17.46
C LYS A 647 11.52 7.23 17.82
N VAL A 648 12.23 6.32 17.15
CA VAL A 648 12.22 4.91 17.47
C VAL A 648 12.92 4.69 18.82
N GLU A 649 14.07 5.31 19.07
CA GLU A 649 14.76 5.18 20.36
C GLU A 649 13.95 5.76 21.53
N ASN A 650 13.31 6.92 21.34
CA ASN A 650 12.40 7.52 22.31
C ASN A 650 11.07 7.93 21.64
N PRO A 651 9.99 7.18 21.86
CA PRO A 651 8.66 7.50 21.31
C PRO A 651 8.08 8.82 21.84
N ASN A 652 8.53 9.28 23.02
CA ASN A 652 8.18 10.57 23.58
C ASN A 652 9.02 11.69 22.95
N THR A 653 9.09 11.73 21.62
CA THR A 653 9.86 12.74 20.86
C THR A 653 8.94 13.72 20.16
N ILE A 654 9.23 15.02 20.30
CA ILE A 654 8.60 16.14 19.59
C ILE A 654 9.61 16.66 18.55
N VAL A 655 9.17 16.88 17.31
CA VAL A 655 10.02 17.48 16.25
C VAL A 655 9.56 18.90 16.01
N VAL A 656 10.49 19.85 16.09
CA VAL A 656 10.23 21.29 15.93
C VAL A 656 11.24 21.93 14.98
N ALA A 657 10.93 23.11 14.47
CA ALA A 657 11.81 23.85 13.57
C ALA A 657 11.93 25.32 13.98
N ALA A 658 13.07 25.93 13.74
CA ALA A 658 13.31 27.32 14.15
C ALA A 658 13.31 28.32 12.98
N GLY A 659 12.55 28.07 11.91
CA GLY A 659 12.38 28.99 10.77
C GLY A 659 13.38 28.81 9.62
N ASP A 660 13.19 29.58 8.55
CA ASP A 660 13.93 29.57 7.27
C ASP A 660 13.98 28.18 6.60
N LEU A 661 12.79 27.61 6.40
CA LEU A 661 12.67 26.24 5.90
C LEU A 661 12.60 26.15 4.38
N PHE A 662 12.03 27.17 3.72
CA PHE A 662 11.56 27.05 2.33
C PHE A 662 12.56 27.58 1.30
N GLN A 663 12.94 28.85 1.37
CA GLN A 663 13.73 29.49 0.32
C GLN A 663 15.13 28.90 0.19
N GLY A 664 15.61 28.64 -1.04
CA GLY A 664 17.05 28.51 -1.29
C GLY A 664 17.46 27.41 -2.27
N SER A 665 16.60 26.42 -2.52
CA SER A 665 16.87 25.35 -3.49
C SER A 665 16.00 25.47 -4.74
N PRO A 666 16.50 25.10 -5.93
CA PRO A 666 15.71 25.16 -7.17
C PRO A 666 14.35 24.44 -7.06
N MET A 667 14.34 23.28 -6.40
CA MET A 667 13.13 22.47 -6.20
C MET A 667 12.10 23.21 -5.34
N SER A 668 12.54 23.84 -4.25
CA SER A 668 11.64 24.61 -3.39
C SER A 668 11.10 25.83 -4.13
N ASN A 669 11.95 26.54 -4.86
CA ASN A 669 11.60 27.78 -5.54
C ASN A 669 10.61 27.56 -6.69
N LEU A 670 10.86 26.57 -7.55
CA LEU A 670 9.97 26.19 -8.66
C LEU A 670 8.59 25.73 -8.18
N LYS A 671 8.50 25.19 -6.96
CA LYS A 671 7.27 24.67 -6.36
C LYS A 671 6.76 25.51 -5.20
N LYS A 672 7.28 26.73 -5.02
CA LYS A 672 6.89 27.67 -3.94
C LYS A 672 6.78 26.97 -2.57
N GLY A 673 7.78 26.14 -2.23
CA GLY A 673 7.89 25.46 -0.93
C GLY A 673 7.10 24.16 -0.74
N GLU A 674 6.27 23.73 -1.70
CA GLU A 674 5.43 22.53 -1.54
C GLU A 674 6.22 21.24 -1.18
N PRO A 675 7.36 20.91 -1.84
CA PRO A 675 8.12 19.70 -1.53
C PRO A 675 8.70 19.73 -0.10
N VAL A 676 9.10 20.91 0.37
CA VAL A 676 9.57 21.13 1.73
C VAL A 676 8.45 20.90 2.72
N ALA A 677 7.26 21.48 2.50
CA ALA A 677 6.11 21.26 3.37
C ALA A 677 5.75 19.76 3.46
N LYS A 678 5.79 19.03 2.33
CA LYS A 678 5.58 17.56 2.34
C LYS A 678 6.66 16.82 3.13
N PHE A 679 7.93 17.19 2.99
CA PHE A 679 9.01 16.63 3.82
C PHE A 679 8.76 16.87 5.31
N LEU A 680 8.43 18.10 5.71
CA LEU A 680 8.16 18.46 7.11
C LEU A 680 7.00 17.65 7.69
N LYS A 681 5.96 17.37 6.89
CA LYS A 681 4.88 16.47 7.27
C LYS A 681 5.35 15.05 7.51
N LEU A 682 6.20 14.52 6.62
CA LEU A 682 6.69 13.14 6.71
C LEU A 682 7.59 12.93 7.93
N ILE A 683 8.37 13.94 8.34
CA ILE A 683 9.12 13.89 9.60
C ILE A 683 8.26 14.23 10.82
N GLY A 684 6.96 14.48 10.65
CA GLY A 684 6.03 14.80 11.72
C GLY A 684 6.42 16.04 12.53
N LEU A 685 6.77 17.13 11.85
CA LEU A 685 6.99 18.44 12.47
C LEU A 685 5.69 18.91 13.16
N GLU A 686 5.77 19.37 14.41
CA GLU A 686 4.60 19.85 15.15
C GLU A 686 4.45 21.37 15.14
N VAL A 687 5.57 22.10 15.25
CA VAL A 687 5.64 23.57 15.26
C VAL A 687 6.91 24.09 14.61
N SER A 688 6.84 25.29 14.03
CA SER A 688 7.99 26.06 13.56
C SER A 688 7.97 27.49 14.06
N ALA A 689 9.10 28.08 14.44
CA ALA A 689 9.23 29.54 14.45
C ALA A 689 9.12 30.09 13.02
N VAL A 690 8.85 31.39 12.91
CA VAL A 690 8.86 32.11 11.64
C VAL A 690 10.22 32.77 11.45
N GLY A 691 10.91 32.44 10.37
CA GLY A 691 12.14 33.09 9.92
C GLY A 691 11.89 34.16 8.85
N ASN A 692 12.93 34.89 8.49
CA ASN A 692 12.82 35.97 7.51
C ASN A 692 12.51 35.46 6.10
N HIS A 693 13.01 34.28 5.73
CA HIS A 693 12.83 33.73 4.38
C HIS A 693 11.46 33.07 4.16
N GLU A 694 10.63 32.94 5.19
CA GLU A 694 9.20 32.65 5.01
C GLU A 694 8.46 33.80 4.31
N PHE A 695 8.99 35.03 4.34
CA PHE A 695 8.36 36.21 3.74
C PHE A 695 8.81 36.50 2.30
N ASP A 696 9.74 35.74 1.72
CA ASP A 696 10.33 36.04 0.41
C ASP A 696 9.32 36.02 -0.75
N TRP A 697 8.23 35.27 -0.61
CA TRP A 697 7.12 35.24 -1.58
C TRP A 697 5.86 35.94 -1.05
N GLY A 698 6.01 36.79 -0.03
CA GLY A 698 4.91 37.39 0.72
C GLY A 698 4.33 36.44 1.78
N GLN A 699 3.48 36.98 2.65
CA GLN A 699 2.89 36.24 3.78
C GLN A 699 1.79 35.24 3.41
N ASP A 700 1.21 35.35 2.20
CA ASP A 700 0.00 34.60 1.80
C ASP A 700 0.20 33.08 1.70
N LEU A 701 1.44 32.63 1.48
CA LEU A 701 1.76 31.19 1.37
C LEU A 701 1.95 30.51 2.72
N ILE A 702 2.26 31.27 3.77
CA ILE A 702 2.62 30.75 5.11
C ILE A 702 1.49 29.86 5.67
N PRO A 703 0.20 30.24 5.65
CA PRO A 703 -0.88 29.35 6.07
C PRO A 703 -0.98 28.07 5.23
N GLY A 704 -0.68 28.17 3.93
CA GLY A 704 -0.69 27.04 3.01
C GLY A 704 0.39 26.02 3.34
N TRP A 705 1.59 26.47 3.70
CA TRP A 705 2.68 25.60 4.13
C TRP A 705 2.40 24.93 5.46
N ALA A 706 1.90 25.66 6.45
CA ALA A 706 1.47 25.10 7.73
C ALA A 706 0.43 23.98 7.52
N LYS A 707 -0.60 24.25 6.70
CA LYS A 707 -1.63 23.28 6.35
C LYS A 707 -1.08 22.06 5.60
N THR A 708 -0.17 22.27 4.65
CA THR A 708 0.41 21.19 3.82
C THR A 708 1.35 20.33 4.65
N GLY A 709 2.14 20.97 5.51
CA GLY A 709 3.09 20.36 6.42
C GLY A 709 2.47 19.74 7.66
N GLY A 710 1.24 20.12 8.02
CA GLY A 710 0.56 19.63 9.22
C GLY A 710 1.17 20.14 10.53
N PHE A 711 1.73 21.35 10.52
CA PHE A 711 2.36 21.99 11.68
C PHE A 711 1.84 23.42 11.85
N ASP A 712 2.10 24.04 13.00
CA ASP A 712 1.76 25.45 13.24
C ASP A 712 3.00 26.34 13.22
N PHE A 713 2.88 27.51 12.57
CA PHE A 713 3.86 28.57 12.78
C PHE A 713 3.62 29.27 14.11
N LEU A 714 4.71 29.58 14.81
CA LEU A 714 4.70 30.27 16.08
C LEU A 714 5.40 31.62 15.99
N ALA A 715 4.74 32.67 16.45
CA ALA A 715 5.30 34.00 16.61
C ALA A 715 4.52 34.81 17.63
N THR A 716 5.18 35.26 18.69
CA THR A 716 4.59 36.17 19.68
C THR A 716 4.81 37.64 19.36
N ASN A 717 5.83 37.95 18.55
CA ASN A 717 6.31 39.31 18.33
C ASN A 717 5.99 39.87 16.93
N ILE A 718 5.13 39.23 16.15
CA ILE A 718 4.68 39.73 14.84
C ILE A 718 3.26 40.27 14.98
N TYR A 719 3.09 41.56 14.67
CA TYR A 719 1.82 42.26 14.82
C TYR A 719 1.38 42.87 13.49
N ASP A 720 0.09 42.85 13.23
CA ASP A 720 -0.51 43.57 12.10
C ASP A 720 -0.58 45.06 12.44
N LYS A 721 -0.01 45.92 11.59
CA LYS A 721 0.05 47.37 11.83
C LYS A 721 -1.31 48.05 11.75
N ALA A 722 -2.26 47.50 11.01
CA ALA A 722 -3.59 48.06 10.85
C ALA A 722 -4.47 47.79 12.08
N THR A 723 -4.31 46.63 12.72
CA THR A 723 -5.10 46.25 13.90
C THR A 723 -4.38 46.49 15.22
N GLY A 724 -3.05 46.49 15.23
CA GLY A 724 -2.23 46.52 16.45
C GLY A 724 -2.22 45.20 17.22
N GLU A 725 -2.78 44.12 16.65
CA GLU A 725 -2.92 42.78 17.25
C GLU A 725 -1.91 41.79 16.66
N PRO A 726 -1.59 40.68 17.34
CA PRO A 726 -0.76 39.62 16.77
C PRO A 726 -1.35 39.08 15.46
N VAL A 727 -0.49 38.70 14.51
CA VAL A 727 -0.94 38.12 13.23
C VAL A 727 -1.74 36.83 13.43
N GLU A 728 -2.84 36.66 12.69
CA GLU A 728 -3.76 35.52 12.87
C GLU A 728 -3.20 34.19 12.33
N TRP A 729 -2.24 34.24 11.40
CA TRP A 729 -1.71 33.06 10.72
C TRP A 729 -0.59 32.35 11.49
N ALA A 730 -0.08 32.96 12.58
CA ALA A 730 0.88 32.33 13.49
C ALA A 730 0.37 32.41 14.92
N ASN A 731 0.48 31.31 15.65
CA ASN A 731 0.08 31.26 17.04
C ASN A 731 1.19 31.85 17.93
N PRO A 732 0.89 32.61 18.99
CA PRO A 732 1.91 33.05 19.95
C PRO A 732 2.69 31.87 20.57
N TYR A 733 1.97 30.81 20.96
CA TYR A 733 2.55 29.59 21.51
C TYR A 733 1.69 28.37 21.16
N LYS A 734 2.25 27.17 21.39
CA LYS A 734 1.49 25.92 21.39
C LYS A 734 1.93 25.04 22.55
N VAL A 735 0.97 24.42 23.23
CA VAL A 735 1.23 23.38 24.22
C VAL A 735 1.08 22.03 23.54
N ILE A 736 2.13 21.20 23.62
CA ILE A 736 2.17 19.85 23.08
C ILE A 736 2.23 18.88 24.26
N GLU A 737 1.34 17.89 24.26
CA GLU A 737 1.37 16.80 25.24
C GLU A 737 2.09 15.58 24.66
N LYS A 738 3.12 15.10 25.36
CA LYS A 738 3.88 13.89 24.99
C LYS A 738 4.29 13.14 26.25
N GLY A 739 4.12 11.82 26.29
CA GLY A 739 4.42 11.03 27.49
C GLY A 739 3.66 11.49 28.74
N GLY A 740 2.47 12.09 28.60
CA GLY A 740 1.72 12.69 29.72
C GLY A 740 2.35 13.96 30.31
N LYS A 741 3.27 14.62 29.58
CA LYS A 741 3.89 15.90 29.94
C LYS A 741 3.47 17.00 28.97
N ARG A 742 3.15 18.18 29.49
CA ARG A 742 2.68 19.35 28.73
C ARG A 742 3.82 20.33 28.53
N ILE A 743 4.32 20.42 27.30
CA ILE A 743 5.47 21.26 26.93
C ILE A 743 4.97 22.41 26.07
N ALA A 744 5.21 23.65 26.49
CA ALA A 744 4.87 24.82 25.69
C ALA A 744 6.05 25.27 24.83
N PHE A 745 5.76 25.68 23.60
CA PHE A 745 6.70 26.31 22.68
C PHE A 745 6.26 27.74 22.41
N ILE A 746 7.15 28.71 22.63
CA ILE A 746 6.93 30.14 22.35
C ILE A 746 7.68 30.51 21.09
N GLY A 747 7.00 31.06 20.10
CA GLY A 747 7.61 31.46 18.83
C GLY A 747 8.15 32.89 18.85
N ILE A 748 9.31 33.10 18.22
CA ILE A 748 9.92 34.42 18.02
C ILE A 748 10.54 34.51 16.64
N ALA A 749 10.26 35.60 15.91
CA ALA A 749 10.95 35.98 14.68
C ALA A 749 11.96 37.10 14.95
N THR A 750 13.09 37.12 14.25
CA THR A 750 14.05 38.24 14.38
C THR A 750 13.46 39.55 13.85
N PRO A 751 13.59 40.67 14.59
CA PRO A 751 13.24 42.00 14.07
C PRO A 751 14.03 42.39 12.81
N GLU A 752 15.17 41.74 12.55
CA GLU A 752 15.96 41.96 11.34
C GLU A 752 15.17 41.64 10.06
N THR A 753 14.12 40.83 10.15
CA THR A 753 13.23 40.48 9.02
C THR A 753 12.73 41.72 8.28
N ALA A 754 12.53 42.85 8.98
CA ALA A 754 12.09 44.12 8.39
C ALA A 754 13.01 44.64 7.26
N TYR A 755 14.28 44.23 7.24
CA TYR A 755 15.26 44.65 6.23
C TYR A 755 16.09 43.48 5.63
N LYS A 756 15.91 42.26 6.13
CA LYS A 756 16.54 41.03 5.59
C LYS A 756 15.69 40.30 4.55
N THR A 757 14.40 40.60 4.45
CA THR A 757 13.55 40.24 3.29
C THR A 757 13.15 41.50 2.53
N LYS A 758 12.37 41.36 1.46
CA LYS A 758 11.84 42.52 0.71
C LYS A 758 10.88 43.31 1.61
N PRO A 759 11.14 44.61 1.89
CA PRO A 759 10.31 45.38 2.83
C PRO A 759 8.84 45.48 2.43
N GLU A 760 8.53 45.44 1.12
CA GLU A 760 7.17 45.36 0.61
C GLU A 760 6.40 44.12 1.10
N ASN A 761 7.08 42.98 1.26
CA ASN A 761 6.47 41.72 1.71
C ASN A 761 6.06 41.75 3.19
N VAL A 762 6.64 42.68 3.97
CA VAL A 762 6.41 42.83 5.42
C VAL A 762 5.87 44.21 5.79
N LYS A 763 5.47 45.03 4.81
CA LYS A 763 5.05 46.42 5.04
C LYS A 763 3.90 46.55 6.04
N ASN A 764 2.99 45.57 6.06
CA ASN A 764 1.78 45.58 6.88
C ASN A 764 1.99 45.00 8.29
N ILE A 765 3.18 44.49 8.59
CA ILE A 765 3.48 43.87 9.89
C ILE A 765 4.64 44.61 10.59
N GLU A 766 4.66 44.53 11.91
CA GLU A 766 5.74 45.01 12.77
C GLU A 766 6.31 43.88 13.63
N PHE A 767 7.61 43.95 13.90
CA PHE A 767 8.32 42.99 14.75
C PHE A 767 8.68 43.67 16.08
N LYS A 768 8.07 43.20 17.18
CA LYS A 768 8.32 43.73 18.53
C LYS A 768 9.57 43.12 19.17
N ASP A 769 10.01 43.73 20.27
CA ASP A 769 11.18 43.28 21.02
C ASP A 769 11.02 41.80 21.47
N PRO A 770 11.98 40.93 21.14
CA PRO A 770 11.91 39.52 21.51
C PRO A 770 11.86 39.25 23.02
N VAL A 771 12.60 40.01 23.82
CA VAL A 771 12.73 39.75 25.27
C VAL A 771 11.45 40.14 25.99
N GLU A 772 10.90 41.31 25.68
CA GLU A 772 9.62 41.78 26.22
C GLU A 772 8.48 40.83 25.86
N SER A 773 8.45 40.37 24.61
CA SER A 773 7.43 39.43 24.13
C SER A 773 7.50 38.09 24.86
N VAL A 774 8.68 37.46 24.94
CA VAL A 774 8.84 36.17 25.64
C VAL A 774 8.48 36.29 27.12
N ASN A 775 8.95 37.33 27.81
CA ASN A 775 8.61 37.54 29.22
C ASN A 775 7.09 37.64 29.45
N THR A 776 6.39 38.35 28.56
CA THR A 776 4.93 38.52 28.62
C THR A 776 4.20 37.19 28.45
N TRP A 777 4.56 36.43 27.42
CA TRP A 777 3.87 35.17 27.09
C TRP A 777 4.27 34.02 28.02
N ALA A 778 5.55 33.92 28.43
CA ALA A 778 5.98 32.90 29.39
C ALA A 778 5.26 33.04 30.73
N LYS A 779 5.10 34.27 31.24
CA LYS A 779 4.31 34.54 32.44
C LYS A 779 2.86 34.07 32.27
N LYS A 780 2.20 34.48 31.19
CA LYS A 780 0.82 34.10 30.89
C LYS A 780 0.66 32.58 30.84
N ILE A 781 1.53 31.88 30.11
CA ILE A 781 1.47 30.42 29.95
C ILE A 781 1.65 29.71 31.30
N ARG A 782 2.60 30.15 32.15
CA ARG A 782 2.78 29.57 33.49
C ARG A 782 1.55 29.77 34.38
N GLU A 783 0.85 30.90 34.24
CA GLU A 783 -0.34 31.22 35.03
C GLU A 783 -1.61 30.50 34.52
N THR A 784 -1.73 30.23 33.22
CA THR A 784 -2.98 29.76 32.62
C THR A 784 -2.95 28.31 32.12
N GLU A 785 -1.79 27.78 31.73
CA GLU A 785 -1.73 26.52 30.97
C GLU A 785 -1.32 25.30 31.80
N ASN A 786 -0.82 25.45 33.03
CA ASN A 786 -0.30 24.34 33.84
C ASN A 786 0.66 23.42 33.06
N VAL A 787 1.74 24.02 32.56
CA VAL A 787 2.76 23.36 31.72
C VAL A 787 3.95 22.91 32.54
N ASP A 788 4.52 21.77 32.16
CA ASP A 788 5.68 21.18 32.84
C ASP A 788 6.99 21.81 32.38
N ALA A 789 7.06 22.32 31.14
CA ALA A 789 8.20 23.07 30.61
C ALA A 789 7.79 24.11 29.55
N ILE A 790 8.61 25.14 29.34
CA ILE A 790 8.46 26.16 28.30
C ILE A 790 9.77 26.30 27.51
N ILE A 791 9.70 26.13 26.20
CA ILE A 791 10.84 26.24 25.28
C ILE A 791 10.63 27.47 24.39
N ALA A 792 11.63 28.36 24.33
CA ALA A 792 11.65 29.45 23.36
C ALA A 792 12.16 28.90 22.03
N LEU A 793 11.28 28.80 21.03
CA LEU A 793 11.57 28.37 19.67
C LEU A 793 11.74 29.62 18.81
N THR A 794 12.98 29.96 18.46
CA THR A 794 13.30 31.32 17.98
C THR A 794 14.08 31.30 16.68
N HIS A 795 13.72 32.22 15.78
CA HIS A 795 14.55 32.58 14.65
C HIS A 795 15.46 33.77 14.99
N LEU A 796 16.22 33.65 16.09
CA LEU A 796 17.16 34.66 16.56
C LEU A 796 18.59 34.14 16.41
N GLY A 797 19.50 35.01 15.97
CA GLY A 797 20.91 34.67 15.75
C GLY A 797 21.67 34.36 17.05
N ALA A 798 22.52 33.34 17.01
CA ALA A 798 23.55 33.08 18.01
C ALA A 798 24.91 32.78 17.37
N SER A 799 25.99 33.03 18.11
CA SER A 799 27.34 32.61 17.76
C SER A 799 28.03 32.04 18.98
N GLN A 800 28.85 31.01 18.79
CA GLN A 800 29.61 30.38 19.87
C GLN A 800 31.10 30.41 19.58
N ASP A 801 31.88 31.01 20.47
CA ASP A 801 33.33 31.03 20.34
C ASP A 801 33.90 29.61 20.49
N SER A 802 34.73 29.19 19.53
CA SER A 802 35.26 27.83 19.49
C SER A 802 36.19 27.48 20.67
N LYS A 803 36.85 28.48 21.28
CA LYS A 803 37.83 28.32 22.36
C LYS A 803 37.20 28.57 23.74
N THR A 804 36.56 29.71 23.93
CA THR A 804 35.98 30.10 25.23
C THR A 804 34.62 29.45 25.48
N LYS A 805 33.96 28.97 24.41
CA LYS A 805 32.59 28.43 24.42
C LYS A 805 31.52 29.47 24.77
N GLU A 806 31.89 30.75 24.86
CA GLU A 806 30.95 31.85 25.09
C GLU A 806 29.95 31.96 23.94
N ILE A 807 28.68 32.20 24.29
CA ILE A 807 27.58 32.36 23.33
C ILE A 807 27.13 33.82 23.34
N THR A 808 27.10 34.44 22.16
CA THR A 808 26.68 35.83 21.92
C THR A 808 25.57 35.89 20.86
N GLY A 809 24.98 37.07 20.66
CA GLY A 809 23.89 37.29 19.70
C GLY A 809 22.52 37.47 20.36
N GLU A 810 21.48 37.64 19.54
CA GLU A 810 20.10 37.91 19.97
C GLU A 810 19.55 36.78 20.87
N ALA A 811 19.78 35.52 20.52
CA ALA A 811 19.30 34.39 21.33
C ALA A 811 20.04 34.29 22.67
N ALA A 812 21.32 34.69 22.73
CA ALA A 812 22.06 34.79 23.98
C ALA A 812 21.53 35.95 24.85
N ASN A 813 21.17 37.08 24.23
CA ASN A 813 20.52 38.18 24.91
C ASN A 813 19.15 37.78 25.47
N LEU A 814 18.38 36.99 24.72
CA LEU A 814 17.12 36.42 25.18
C LEU A 814 17.33 35.51 26.40
N ALA A 815 18.25 34.55 26.32
CA ALA A 815 18.55 33.65 27.44
C ALA A 815 19.05 34.38 28.70
N LYS A 816 19.73 35.53 28.56
CA LYS A 816 20.17 36.36 29.70
C LYS A 816 19.01 37.08 30.39
N ASN A 817 18.01 37.54 29.63
CA ASN A 817 17.02 38.51 30.11
C ASN A 817 15.57 37.98 30.16
N ALA A 818 15.29 36.81 29.61
CA ALA A 818 13.99 36.17 29.68
C ALA A 818 13.79 35.39 30.99
N ASN A 819 12.55 35.40 31.50
CA ASN A 819 12.12 34.71 32.71
C ASN A 819 11.06 33.65 32.38
N GLY A 820 11.08 32.52 33.10
CA GLY A 820 10.02 31.50 33.04
C GLY A 820 10.14 30.48 31.89
N ILE A 821 11.22 30.53 31.12
CA ILE A 821 11.57 29.55 30.07
C ILE A 821 12.65 28.57 30.56
N ASP A 822 12.68 27.37 29.99
CA ASP A 822 13.59 26.28 30.38
C ASP A 822 14.70 26.02 29.35
N ALA A 823 14.53 26.42 28.08
CA ALA A 823 15.55 26.34 27.03
C ALA A 823 15.27 27.30 25.86
N VAL A 824 16.30 27.56 25.05
CA VAL A 824 16.23 28.35 23.81
C VAL A 824 16.74 27.51 22.63
N ILE A 825 15.96 27.48 21.56
CA ILE A 825 16.36 26.99 20.25
C ILE A 825 16.54 28.22 19.35
N SER A 826 17.74 28.38 18.77
CA SER A 826 18.19 29.52 17.96
C SER A 826 18.35 29.12 16.48
N ALA A 827 18.44 30.10 15.58
CA ALA A 827 18.57 29.94 14.12
C ALA A 827 19.21 31.19 13.48
N HIS A 828 18.94 31.49 12.21
CA HIS A 828 19.31 32.70 11.46
C HIS A 828 20.81 32.84 11.13
N SER A 829 21.68 32.65 12.11
CA SER A 829 23.14 32.83 11.95
C SER A 829 23.86 31.66 11.27
N HIS A 830 23.15 30.55 11.02
CA HIS A 830 23.67 29.28 10.46
C HIS A 830 24.81 28.63 11.26
N GLN A 831 24.93 28.93 12.55
CA GLN A 831 26.06 28.49 13.37
C GLN A 831 25.80 27.16 14.09
N TYR A 832 26.89 26.52 14.51
CA TYR A 832 26.84 25.47 15.52
C TYR A 832 26.83 26.14 16.89
N VAL A 833 25.77 25.93 17.67
CA VAL A 833 25.69 26.42 19.06
C VAL A 833 25.20 25.29 19.94
N ASN A 834 25.97 24.98 20.98
CA ASN A 834 25.60 23.99 21.97
C ASN A 834 26.19 24.40 23.33
N GLY A 835 25.37 24.98 24.21
CA GLY A 835 25.83 25.41 25.52
C GLY A 835 24.73 25.97 26.42
N ILE A 836 25.14 26.70 27.45
CA ILE A 836 24.24 27.22 28.48
C ILE A 836 24.54 28.72 28.66
N VAL A 837 23.50 29.53 28.70
CA VAL A 837 23.58 30.97 28.98
C VAL A 837 22.66 31.26 30.17
N ASN A 838 23.21 31.81 31.26
CA ASN A 838 22.45 32.10 32.49
C ASN A 838 21.63 30.90 33.03
N GLY A 839 22.18 29.69 32.94
CA GLY A 839 21.49 28.46 33.37
C GLY A 839 20.48 27.89 32.37
N ILE A 840 20.22 28.58 31.26
CA ILE A 840 19.29 28.15 30.21
C ILE A 840 20.08 27.53 29.04
N PRO A 841 19.81 26.26 28.65
CA PRO A 841 20.40 25.66 27.46
C PRO A 841 20.03 26.42 26.19
N VAL A 842 21.03 26.64 25.32
CA VAL A 842 20.88 27.28 24.00
C VAL A 842 21.47 26.36 22.94
N VAL A 843 20.67 26.02 21.92
CA VAL A 843 21.07 25.15 20.81
C VAL A 843 20.75 25.74 19.44
N GLN A 844 21.60 25.48 18.45
CA GLN A 844 21.39 25.78 17.03
C GLN A 844 22.10 24.73 16.15
N ALA A 845 21.38 24.21 15.16
CA ALA A 845 21.79 23.06 14.34
C ALA A 845 22.34 23.46 12.96
N ARG A 846 23.27 24.43 12.91
CA ARG A 846 23.85 24.95 11.66
C ARG A 846 22.77 25.39 10.67
N ASN A 847 22.74 24.79 9.48
CA ASN A 847 21.81 25.06 8.39
C ASN A 847 21.75 23.86 7.41
N ASN A 848 20.81 23.88 6.46
CA ASN A 848 20.65 22.92 5.35
C ASN A 848 20.56 21.44 5.79
N GLY A 849 20.05 21.18 7.00
CA GLY A 849 19.97 19.83 7.56
C GLY A 849 21.33 19.19 7.91
N ARG A 850 22.41 19.97 7.95
CA ARG A 850 23.78 19.47 8.21
C ARG A 850 23.98 18.99 9.64
N ALA A 851 23.19 19.48 10.57
CA ALA A 851 23.20 19.09 11.96
C ALA A 851 21.77 18.93 12.47
N LEU A 852 21.63 18.29 13.63
CA LEU A 852 20.36 18.15 14.35
C LEU A 852 20.58 18.48 15.83
N ALA A 853 19.75 19.36 16.38
CA ALA A 853 19.75 19.69 17.79
C ALA A 853 18.78 18.79 18.55
N LYS A 854 19.13 18.44 19.79
CA LYS A 854 18.29 17.66 20.70
C LYS A 854 18.29 18.30 22.09
N LEU A 855 17.09 18.50 22.63
CA LEU A 855 16.86 18.78 24.05
C LEU A 855 16.15 17.57 24.67
N SER A 856 16.67 17.03 25.77
CA SER A 856 16.03 15.95 26.53
C SER A 856 15.55 16.48 27.87
N LEU A 857 14.24 16.47 28.07
CA LEU A 857 13.56 16.93 29.28
C LEU A 857 13.34 15.73 30.18
N GLU A 858 14.03 15.70 31.31
CA GLU A 858 13.92 14.65 32.31
C GLU A 858 12.93 15.09 33.39
N PHE A 859 11.97 14.23 33.70
CA PHE A 859 10.98 14.45 34.75
C PHE A 859 11.20 13.49 35.91
N ASN A 860 11.11 14.02 37.13
CA ASN A 860 11.20 13.19 38.33
C ASN A 860 9.99 12.24 38.41
N LYS A 861 10.25 10.94 38.61
CA LYS A 861 9.21 9.90 38.60
C LYS A 861 8.15 10.06 39.69
N ASP A 862 8.51 10.63 40.84
CA ASP A 862 7.61 10.73 42.00
C ASP A 862 6.79 12.02 42.00
N SER A 863 7.44 13.15 41.72
CA SER A 863 6.80 14.47 41.75
C SER A 863 6.23 14.91 40.41
N GLY A 864 6.63 14.25 39.32
CA GLY A 864 6.25 14.60 37.95
C GLY A 864 6.89 15.88 37.41
N LYS A 865 7.66 16.62 38.23
CA LYS A 865 8.28 17.92 37.88
C LYS A 865 9.51 17.76 37.01
N LEU A 866 9.77 18.75 36.15
CA LEU A 866 11.00 18.86 35.36
C LEU A 866 12.20 18.92 36.31
N SER A 867 13.13 17.97 36.17
CA SER A 867 14.35 17.91 36.98
C SER A 867 15.56 18.46 36.24
N LYS A 868 15.65 18.24 34.92
CA LYS A 868 16.82 18.60 34.11
C LYS A 868 16.45 18.74 32.64
N VAL A 869 17.11 19.68 31.96
CA VAL A 869 17.15 19.77 30.49
C VAL A 869 18.57 19.48 30.03
N MET A 870 18.75 18.45 29.22
CA MET A 870 20.03 18.11 28.58
C MET A 870 20.02 18.59 27.14
N ASN A 871 21.15 19.10 26.65
CA ASN A 871 21.29 19.63 25.30
C ASN A 871 22.42 18.95 24.53
N SER A 872 22.18 18.66 23.26
CA SER A 872 23.20 18.23 22.31
C SER A 872 22.92 18.76 20.91
N VAL A 873 23.99 18.96 20.14
CA VAL A 873 23.91 19.23 18.69
C VAL A 873 24.88 18.30 17.99
N GLU A 874 24.36 17.54 17.04
CA GLU A 874 25.12 16.56 16.29
C GLU A 874 25.35 17.01 14.85
N ASP A 875 26.62 17.04 14.42
CA ASP A 875 27.02 17.34 13.03
C ASP A 875 26.80 16.12 12.13
N LEU A 876 25.57 15.94 11.66
CA LEU A 876 25.16 14.83 10.80
C LEU A 876 25.97 14.73 9.50
N TYR A 877 26.43 15.85 8.93
CA TYR A 877 27.25 15.82 7.71
C TYR A 877 28.62 15.14 7.88
N LEU A 878 29.06 14.90 9.12
CA LEU A 878 30.27 14.14 9.44
C LEU A 878 30.00 12.63 9.60
N ARG A 879 28.73 12.24 9.75
CA ARG A 879 28.31 10.84 9.90
C ARG A 879 28.22 10.14 8.54
N LYS A 880 28.72 8.91 8.47
CA LYS A 880 28.71 8.08 7.23
C LYS A 880 27.66 6.98 7.24
N ASP A 881 27.07 6.71 8.39
CA ASP A 881 26.15 5.61 8.69
C ASP A 881 24.68 6.05 8.70
N LEU A 882 24.38 7.27 8.22
CA LEU A 882 23.00 7.76 8.08
C LEU A 882 22.24 6.92 7.04
N VAL A 883 21.06 6.45 7.44
CA VAL A 883 20.16 5.66 6.60
C VAL A 883 19.10 6.57 6.00
N GLU A 884 18.76 6.36 4.73
CA GLU A 884 17.70 7.12 4.05
C GLU A 884 16.32 6.61 4.45
N ASP A 885 15.39 7.54 4.74
CA ASP A 885 13.97 7.21 4.87
C ASP A 885 13.35 6.93 3.49
N PRO A 886 12.73 5.77 3.27
CA PRO A 886 12.25 5.37 1.96
C PRO A 886 11.07 6.21 1.45
N GLU A 887 10.20 6.71 2.33
CA GLU A 887 9.04 7.51 1.92
C GLU A 887 9.46 8.93 1.54
N VAL A 888 10.37 9.53 2.32
CA VAL A 888 10.95 10.83 1.98
C VAL A 888 11.81 10.74 0.73
N LYS A 889 12.57 9.65 0.55
CA LYS A 889 13.32 9.40 -0.68
C LYS A 889 12.40 9.31 -1.89
N LYS A 890 11.31 8.55 -1.81
CA LYS A 890 10.32 8.44 -2.88
C LYS A 890 9.67 9.79 -3.22
N MET A 891 9.34 10.60 -2.20
CA MET A 891 8.84 11.96 -2.37
C MET A 891 9.85 12.84 -3.12
N TYR A 892 11.10 12.84 -2.67
CA TYR A 892 12.19 13.59 -3.31
C TYR A 892 12.41 13.14 -4.76
N ASP A 893 12.54 11.83 -5.00
CA ASP A 893 12.78 11.27 -6.33
C ASP A 893 11.65 11.61 -7.31
N GLY A 894 10.40 11.66 -6.84
CA GLY A 894 9.24 12.07 -7.62
C GLY A 894 9.34 13.52 -8.12
N TYR A 895 9.64 14.46 -7.22
CA TYR A 895 9.84 15.85 -7.61
C TYR A 895 11.11 16.06 -8.43
N ASN A 896 12.19 15.35 -8.10
CA ASN A 896 13.43 15.42 -8.84
C ASN A 896 13.19 15.01 -10.29
N LYS A 897 12.46 13.90 -10.53
CA LYS A 897 12.08 13.45 -11.87
C LYS A 897 11.16 14.44 -12.60
N GLU A 898 10.22 15.05 -11.89
CA GLU A 898 9.32 16.05 -12.48
C GLU A 898 10.08 17.30 -12.96
N LEU A 899 11.03 17.75 -12.15
CA LEU A 899 11.78 18.99 -12.40
C LEU A 899 13.04 18.79 -13.23
N GLU A 900 13.51 17.54 -13.39
CA GLU A 900 14.72 17.20 -14.15
C GLU A 900 14.77 17.83 -15.55
N PRO A 901 13.70 17.81 -16.37
CA PRO A 901 13.75 18.41 -17.71
C PRO A 901 13.96 19.92 -17.70
N ILE A 902 13.49 20.60 -16.63
CA ILE A 902 13.69 22.03 -16.44
C ILE A 902 15.10 22.27 -15.93
N LEU A 903 15.51 21.57 -14.86
CA LEU A 903 16.78 21.82 -14.17
C LEU A 903 18.00 21.42 -15.00
N ASN A 904 17.89 20.39 -15.84
CA ASN A 904 18.97 19.93 -16.71
C ASN A 904 18.99 20.62 -18.07
N GLU A 905 18.10 21.57 -18.33
CA GLU A 905 18.16 22.36 -19.56
C GLU A 905 19.51 23.07 -19.64
N GLU A 906 20.33 22.69 -20.61
CA GLU A 906 21.59 23.37 -20.91
C GLU A 906 21.30 24.72 -21.57
N ILE A 907 21.83 25.76 -20.96
CA ILE A 907 21.64 27.15 -21.38
C ILE A 907 22.82 27.58 -22.26
N ALA A 908 24.04 27.31 -21.81
CA ALA A 908 25.28 27.62 -22.53
C ALA A 908 26.45 26.79 -21.96
N THR A 909 27.61 26.86 -22.61
CA THR A 909 28.87 26.32 -22.07
C THR A 909 29.80 27.45 -21.66
N LEU A 910 30.45 27.34 -20.50
CA LEU A 910 31.33 28.32 -19.89
C LEU A 910 32.81 27.89 -19.96
N ASP A 911 33.67 28.77 -20.45
CA ASP A 911 35.11 28.49 -20.63
C ASP A 911 35.92 28.44 -19.34
N THR A 912 35.56 29.28 -18.38
CA THR A 912 36.33 29.53 -17.15
C THR A 912 35.40 29.72 -15.97
N ASP A 913 35.82 29.28 -14.78
CA ASP A 913 35.03 29.43 -13.56
C ASP A 913 34.66 30.91 -13.32
N LEU A 914 33.38 31.16 -13.05
CA LEU A 914 32.88 32.44 -12.55
C LEU A 914 32.82 32.36 -11.03
N THR A 915 33.91 32.75 -10.38
CA THR A 915 34.04 32.68 -8.92
C THR A 915 33.19 33.74 -8.22
N HIS A 916 32.72 33.39 -7.01
CA HIS A 916 31.98 34.29 -6.15
C HIS A 916 32.26 34.01 -4.68
N ASN A 917 32.58 35.06 -3.93
CA ASN A 917 32.61 35.07 -2.49
C ASN A 917 31.93 36.38 -2.04
N ARG A 918 30.78 36.27 -1.37
CA ARG A 918 29.98 37.42 -0.95
C ARG A 918 30.68 38.31 0.09
N ASP A 919 31.69 37.78 0.77
CA ASP A 919 32.40 38.46 1.86
C ASP A 919 33.76 39.04 1.39
N ASP A 920 34.08 38.93 0.10
CA ASP A 920 35.40 39.27 -0.46
C ASP A 920 35.29 40.03 -1.79
N GLY A 921 35.07 41.36 -1.70
CA GLY A 921 35.25 42.30 -2.82
C GLY A 921 34.32 42.11 -4.03
N LEU A 922 34.74 42.70 -5.15
CA LEU A 922 34.09 42.57 -6.45
C LEU A 922 34.51 41.23 -7.11
N SER A 923 33.57 40.29 -7.25
CA SER A 923 33.87 38.95 -7.77
C SER A 923 33.72 38.84 -9.28
N VAL A 924 34.29 37.78 -9.88
CA VAL A 924 34.15 37.48 -11.31
C VAL A 924 32.68 37.34 -11.71
N LEU A 925 31.93 36.51 -10.98
CA LEU A 925 30.49 36.33 -11.21
C LEU A 925 29.68 37.59 -10.91
N GLY A 926 30.07 38.38 -9.90
CA GLY A 926 29.38 39.62 -9.55
C GLY A 926 29.52 40.69 -10.61
N GLN A 927 30.73 40.88 -11.15
CA GLN A 927 30.97 41.77 -12.28
C GLN A 927 30.27 41.27 -13.55
N PHE A 928 30.31 39.96 -13.83
CA PHE A 928 29.61 39.38 -14.97
C PHE A 928 28.10 39.61 -14.87
N THR A 929 27.50 39.34 -13.70
CA THR A 929 26.07 39.54 -13.44
C THR A 929 25.66 40.99 -13.67
N THR A 930 26.38 41.94 -13.08
CA THR A 930 26.04 43.37 -13.19
C THR A 930 26.26 43.92 -14.59
N LYS A 931 27.23 43.39 -15.34
CA LYS A 931 27.36 43.67 -16.78
C LYS A 931 26.11 43.23 -17.54
N LEU A 932 25.67 41.99 -17.34
CA LEU A 932 24.50 41.46 -18.02
C LEU A 932 23.20 42.16 -17.58
N MET A 933 23.09 42.59 -16.32
CA MET A 933 21.97 43.42 -15.85
C MET A 933 21.94 44.75 -16.62
N ALA A 934 23.08 45.44 -16.74
CA ALA A 934 23.19 46.70 -17.48
C ALA A 934 22.84 46.53 -18.96
N GLU A 935 23.30 45.44 -19.58
CA GLU A 935 22.97 45.07 -20.97
C GLU A 935 21.48 44.79 -21.14
N ALA A 936 20.87 43.98 -20.26
CA ALA A 936 19.44 43.67 -20.29
C ALA A 936 18.56 44.92 -20.18
N ALA A 937 18.94 45.84 -19.30
CA ALA A 937 18.23 47.08 -19.05
C ALA A 937 18.55 48.20 -20.05
N GLY A 938 19.59 48.06 -20.88
CA GLY A 938 20.05 49.10 -21.80
C GLY A 938 20.58 50.35 -21.08
N VAL A 939 21.23 50.19 -19.93
CA VAL A 939 21.76 51.29 -19.10
C VAL A 939 23.28 51.23 -18.97
N GLN A 940 23.88 52.29 -18.42
CA GLN A 940 25.34 52.45 -18.35
C GLN A 940 25.98 51.63 -17.22
N ILE A 941 25.32 51.54 -16.06
CA ILE A 941 25.93 51.02 -14.83
C ILE A 941 25.01 49.97 -14.21
N GLY A 942 25.56 48.84 -13.80
CA GLY A 942 24.86 47.80 -13.05
C GLY A 942 25.39 47.71 -11.63
N ILE A 943 24.51 47.56 -10.64
CA ILE A 943 24.85 47.37 -9.22
C ILE A 943 23.96 46.26 -8.67
N THR A 944 24.51 45.36 -7.85
CA THR A 944 23.71 44.38 -7.10
C THR A 944 24.40 43.99 -5.80
N ASN A 945 23.67 43.47 -4.82
CA ASN A 945 24.23 43.04 -3.55
C ASN A 945 24.83 41.64 -3.69
N GLY A 946 26.04 41.41 -3.18
CA GLY A 946 26.72 40.12 -3.27
C GLY A 946 25.94 39.00 -2.58
N GLY A 947 25.17 39.33 -1.54
CA GLY A 947 24.26 38.37 -0.89
C GLY A 947 23.15 37.82 -1.81
N GLY A 948 22.80 38.53 -2.89
CA GLY A 948 21.85 38.07 -3.90
C GLY A 948 22.40 36.99 -4.84
N ILE A 949 23.73 36.80 -4.86
CA ILE A 949 24.44 35.80 -5.67
C ILE A 949 24.91 34.69 -4.73
N ARG A 950 24.40 33.46 -4.89
CA ARG A 950 24.51 32.47 -3.80
C ARG A 950 25.61 31.45 -3.96
N THR A 951 26.03 31.16 -5.18
CA THR A 951 27.04 30.15 -5.47
C THR A 951 27.82 30.50 -6.74
N PRO A 952 29.12 30.15 -6.85
CA PRO A 952 29.86 30.27 -8.10
C PRO A 952 29.32 29.37 -9.22
N ILE A 953 29.76 29.64 -10.45
CA ILE A 953 29.52 28.80 -11.63
C ILE A 953 30.85 28.23 -12.10
N ASP A 954 31.05 26.93 -11.98
CA ASP A 954 32.24 26.25 -12.48
C ASP A 954 32.21 26.17 -14.01
N LYS A 955 33.39 26.08 -14.64
CA LYS A 955 33.53 25.87 -16.09
C LYS A 955 32.79 24.62 -16.56
N GLY A 956 32.28 24.65 -17.79
CA GLY A 956 31.48 23.59 -18.38
C GLY A 956 30.03 24.02 -18.64
N ASN A 957 29.10 23.08 -18.65
CA ASN A 957 27.72 23.37 -19.02
C ASN A 957 26.99 24.15 -17.91
N ILE A 958 26.46 25.31 -18.28
CA ILE A 958 25.54 26.08 -17.45
C ILE A 958 24.15 25.51 -17.67
N THR A 959 23.53 24.99 -16.62
CA THR A 959 22.15 24.49 -16.65
C THR A 959 21.19 25.47 -15.99
N MET A 960 19.90 25.35 -16.29
CA MET A 960 18.87 26.14 -15.59
C MET A 960 18.87 25.88 -14.09
N GLY A 961 19.14 24.64 -13.67
CA GLY A 961 19.31 24.30 -12.25
C GLY A 961 20.43 25.12 -11.59
N LYS A 962 21.59 25.23 -12.24
CA LYS A 962 22.67 26.10 -11.77
C LYS A 962 22.24 27.56 -11.69
N MET A 963 21.45 28.06 -12.64
CA MET A 963 20.94 29.44 -12.59
C MET A 963 19.97 29.70 -11.43
N TYR A 964 19.13 28.72 -11.07
CA TYR A 964 18.31 28.77 -9.85
C TYR A 964 19.14 28.72 -8.57
N GLU A 965 20.25 27.98 -8.55
CA GLU A 965 21.17 27.98 -7.40
C GLU A 965 21.87 29.33 -7.25
N VAL A 966 22.29 29.96 -8.35
CA VAL A 966 23.02 31.23 -8.33
C VAL A 966 22.08 32.39 -7.96
N PHE A 967 20.90 32.45 -8.57
CA PHE A 967 19.89 33.50 -8.39
C PHE A 967 18.55 32.91 -7.91
N PRO A 968 18.44 32.46 -6.65
CA PRO A 968 17.21 31.83 -6.17
C PRO A 968 16.08 32.84 -5.97
N PHE A 969 16.40 34.10 -5.67
CA PHE A 969 15.40 35.13 -5.42
C PHE A 969 14.72 35.59 -6.71
N ASP A 970 13.41 35.86 -6.63
CA ASP A 970 12.61 36.38 -7.76
C ASP A 970 12.76 37.91 -7.90
N ASN A 971 13.91 38.46 -7.48
CA ASN A 971 14.21 39.89 -7.55
C ASN A 971 14.19 40.38 -9.00
N THR A 972 13.61 41.55 -9.24
CA THR A 972 13.43 42.14 -10.57
C THR A 972 14.46 43.23 -10.86
N LEU A 973 14.71 43.50 -12.14
CA LEU A 973 15.57 44.60 -12.57
C LEU A 973 14.85 45.93 -12.35
N VAL A 974 15.48 46.84 -11.60
CA VAL A 974 15.01 48.22 -11.40
C VAL A 974 15.99 49.19 -12.03
N THR A 975 15.52 49.96 -12.99
CA THR A 975 16.30 51.01 -13.64
C THR A 975 16.02 52.37 -13.00
N MET A 976 17.01 53.24 -12.98
CA MET A 976 16.91 54.57 -12.41
C MET A 976 17.97 55.50 -12.98
N LYS A 977 17.87 56.79 -12.66
CA LYS A 977 18.96 57.75 -12.81
C LYS A 977 19.47 58.20 -11.45
N LEU A 978 20.78 58.05 -11.24
CA LEU A 978 21.47 58.54 -10.05
C LEU A 978 22.37 59.71 -10.40
N LYS A 979 22.32 60.75 -9.56
CA LYS A 979 23.32 61.80 -9.59
C LYS A 979 24.66 61.21 -9.15
N GLY A 980 25.79 61.67 -9.72
CA GLY A 980 27.12 61.11 -9.40
C GLY A 980 27.42 61.05 -7.90
N SER A 981 26.96 62.03 -7.12
CA SER A 981 27.06 62.03 -5.66
C SER A 981 26.30 60.88 -4.97
N ASP A 982 25.12 60.49 -5.48
CA ASP A 982 24.32 59.42 -4.90
C ASP A 982 24.79 58.04 -5.40
N LEU A 983 25.30 57.97 -6.64
CA LEU A 983 26.02 56.81 -7.13
C LEU A 983 27.24 56.50 -6.24
N LYS A 984 28.04 57.52 -5.85
CA LYS A 984 29.17 57.34 -4.93
C LYS A 984 28.72 56.72 -3.61
N LYS A 985 27.64 57.24 -3.01
CA LYS A 985 27.11 56.72 -1.75
C LYS A 985 26.69 55.26 -1.84
N ALA A 986 26.02 54.87 -2.93
CA ALA A 986 25.62 53.49 -3.14
C ALA A 986 26.83 52.54 -3.23
N ILE A 987 27.89 52.95 -3.92
CA ILE A 987 29.13 52.16 -4.02
C ILE A 987 29.88 52.10 -2.67
N GLU A 988 29.99 53.22 -1.96
CA GLU A 988 30.59 53.30 -0.61
C GLU A 988 29.94 52.33 0.37
N HIS A 989 28.61 52.27 0.38
CA HIS A 989 27.84 51.38 1.25
C HIS A 989 28.14 49.90 0.99
N GLY A 990 28.46 49.55 -0.26
CA GLY A 990 28.78 48.18 -0.67
C GLY A 990 30.23 47.75 -0.45
N ILE A 991 31.15 48.66 -0.08
CA ILE A 991 32.57 48.35 0.13
C ILE A 991 32.81 48.01 1.60
N MET A 992 33.35 46.83 1.89
CA MET A 992 33.60 46.31 3.25
C MET A 992 32.40 46.54 4.21
N PRO A 993 31.18 46.08 3.87
CA PRO A 993 30.00 46.29 4.70
C PRO A 993 30.03 45.45 5.98
N GLU A 994 29.38 45.93 7.03
CA GLU A 994 29.12 45.16 8.25
C GLU A 994 27.72 44.52 8.17
N GLY A 995 27.63 43.21 8.38
CA GLY A 995 26.35 42.50 8.52
C GLY A 995 25.65 42.08 7.23
N PHE A 996 26.21 42.34 6.05
CA PHE A 996 25.73 41.83 4.74
C PHE A 996 26.89 41.64 3.73
N GLY A 997 26.58 41.18 2.51
CA GLY A 997 27.61 40.87 1.50
C GLY A 997 28.05 42.09 0.68
N TRP A 998 29.28 42.08 0.17
CA TRP A 998 29.85 43.16 -0.65
C TRP A 998 29.01 43.51 -1.88
N GLY A 999 28.91 44.81 -2.19
CA GLY A 999 28.31 45.29 -3.42
C GLY A 999 29.10 44.84 -4.65
N GLN A 1000 28.38 44.45 -5.69
CA GLN A 1000 28.92 44.06 -6.99
C GLN A 1000 28.50 45.12 -8.01
N PHE A 1001 29.37 45.44 -8.98
CA PHE A 1001 29.07 46.48 -9.97
C PHE A 1001 29.82 46.33 -11.29
N TYR A 1002 29.30 46.98 -12.33
CA TYR A 1002 29.90 47.12 -13.66
C TYR A 1002 29.57 48.49 -14.26
N GLY A 1003 30.40 48.96 -15.19
CA GLY A 1003 30.22 50.23 -15.90
C GLY A 1003 31.04 51.40 -15.34
N ILE A 1004 31.69 51.19 -14.19
CA ILE A 1004 32.57 52.14 -13.53
C ILE A 1004 33.83 51.45 -12.98
N LYS A 1005 34.94 52.19 -12.92
CA LYS A 1005 36.13 51.88 -12.13
C LYS A 1005 36.12 52.74 -10.87
N VAL A 1006 36.37 52.10 -9.72
CA VAL A 1006 36.31 52.71 -8.39
C VAL A 1006 37.68 52.56 -7.74
N TYR A 1007 38.24 53.67 -7.28
CA TYR A 1007 39.45 53.70 -6.47
C TYR A 1007 39.06 53.97 -5.02
N TYR A 1008 39.64 53.24 -4.07
CA TYR A 1008 39.27 53.37 -2.67
C TYR A 1008 40.44 53.19 -1.70
N ASP A 1009 40.34 53.84 -0.54
CA ASP A 1009 41.19 53.63 0.63
C ASP A 1009 40.49 52.66 1.60
N LYS A 1010 41.11 51.50 1.83
CA LYS A 1010 40.60 50.46 2.72
C LYS A 1010 40.72 50.83 4.21
N ASP A 1011 41.64 51.74 4.55
CA ASP A 1011 41.93 52.15 5.91
C ASP A 1011 41.06 53.36 6.33
N ALA A 1012 40.35 53.97 5.37
CA ALA A 1012 39.37 55.01 5.62
C ALA A 1012 38.09 54.46 6.28
N LYS A 1013 37.38 55.36 6.98
CA LYS A 1013 36.11 55.04 7.66
C LYS A 1013 35.04 54.64 6.65
N ALA A 1014 34.13 53.75 7.06
CA ALA A 1014 32.97 53.38 6.25
C ALA A 1014 32.20 54.64 5.80
N GLY A 1015 31.86 54.71 4.51
CA GLY A 1015 31.22 55.89 3.89
C GLY A 1015 32.19 56.94 3.32
N GLU A 1016 33.49 56.83 3.59
CA GLU A 1016 34.54 57.76 3.12
C GLU A 1016 35.66 57.03 2.35
N ARG A 1017 35.43 55.80 1.90
CA ARG A 1017 36.47 54.93 1.33
C ARG A 1017 36.76 55.26 -0.13
N VAL A 1018 35.78 55.63 -0.94
CA VAL A 1018 35.93 55.91 -2.38
C VAL A 1018 36.66 57.24 -2.60
N THR A 1019 37.82 57.18 -3.24
CA THR A 1019 38.70 58.31 -3.56
C THR A 1019 38.47 58.85 -4.98
N SER A 1020 38.18 57.98 -5.95
CA SER A 1020 37.88 58.35 -7.34
C SER A 1020 36.90 57.35 -7.99
N MET A 1021 36.09 57.83 -8.94
CA MET A 1021 35.27 56.98 -9.80
C MET A 1021 35.33 57.46 -11.26
N ARG A 1022 35.46 56.52 -12.19
CA ARG A 1022 35.50 56.78 -13.64
C ARG A 1022 34.57 55.83 -14.39
N LEU A 1023 34.01 56.26 -15.52
CA LEU A 1023 33.40 55.37 -16.49
C LEU A 1023 34.47 54.45 -17.11
N LEU A 1024 34.05 53.34 -17.74
CA LEU A 1024 34.99 52.38 -18.34
C LEU A 1024 35.82 52.97 -19.49
N ASP A 1025 35.35 54.05 -20.14
CA ASP A 1025 36.11 54.80 -21.15
C ASP A 1025 37.16 55.76 -20.56
N GLY A 1026 37.26 55.83 -19.22
CA GLY A 1026 38.19 56.68 -18.49
C GLY A 1026 37.60 58.02 -18.05
N THR A 1027 36.39 58.38 -18.47
CA THR A 1027 35.78 59.67 -18.11
C THR A 1027 35.50 59.76 -16.60
N PRO A 1028 35.93 60.82 -15.89
CA PRO A 1028 35.57 61.03 -14.48
C PRO A 1028 34.05 61.05 -14.25
N ILE A 1029 33.60 60.45 -13.13
CA ILE A 1029 32.23 60.61 -12.67
C ILE A 1029 32.04 62.02 -12.13
N ASP A 1030 31.19 62.80 -12.80
CA ASP A 1030 30.78 64.14 -12.37
C ASP A 1030 29.70 64.01 -11.29
N MET A 1031 30.00 64.56 -10.11
CA MET A 1031 29.14 64.49 -8.93
C MET A 1031 27.78 65.19 -9.11
N VAL A 1032 27.61 66.03 -10.13
CA VAL A 1032 26.33 66.68 -10.43
C VAL A 1032 25.56 66.11 -11.62
N LYS A 1033 26.20 65.30 -12.45
CA LYS A 1033 25.57 64.67 -13.62
C LYS A 1033 24.75 63.43 -13.22
N TYR A 1034 23.70 63.14 -13.99
CA TYR A 1034 22.91 61.91 -13.86
C TYR A 1034 23.45 60.79 -14.75
N TYR A 1035 23.47 59.59 -14.21
CA TYR A 1035 23.89 58.35 -14.85
C TYR A 1035 22.75 57.33 -14.82
N THR A 1036 22.56 56.56 -15.89
CA THR A 1036 21.55 55.49 -15.90
C THR A 1036 22.11 54.25 -15.22
N VAL A 1037 21.38 53.76 -14.22
CA VAL A 1037 21.79 52.67 -13.33
C VAL A 1037 20.70 51.61 -13.32
N VAL A 1038 21.08 50.34 -13.27
CA VAL A 1038 20.19 49.23 -12.94
C VAL A 1038 20.65 48.58 -11.64
N THR A 1039 19.68 48.27 -10.79
CA THR A 1039 19.83 47.47 -9.58
C THR A 1039 18.73 46.43 -9.50
N ASN A 1040 18.53 45.84 -8.33
CA ASN A 1040 17.41 44.98 -8.03
C ASN A 1040 16.39 45.63 -7.09
N ASP A 1041 15.14 45.19 -7.19
CA ASP A 1041 14.00 45.67 -6.38
C ASP A 1041 14.23 45.53 -4.87
N PHE A 1042 14.87 44.46 -4.40
CA PHE A 1042 15.23 44.32 -2.99
C PHE A 1042 16.10 45.49 -2.50
N MET A 1043 17.16 45.83 -3.24
CA MET A 1043 18.03 46.96 -2.90
C MET A 1043 17.33 48.31 -3.07
N MET A 1044 16.48 48.47 -4.11
CA MET A 1044 15.67 49.68 -4.31
C MET A 1044 14.79 49.96 -3.09
N ASP A 1045 14.21 48.91 -2.51
CA ASP A 1045 13.32 48.98 -1.36
C ASP A 1045 14.06 49.06 0.00
N LYS A 1046 15.36 49.39 0.02
CA LYS A 1046 16.23 49.46 1.21
C LYS A 1046 16.69 48.12 1.79
N GLY A 1047 16.58 47.04 1.03
CA GLY A 1047 17.24 45.78 1.36
C GLY A 1047 18.75 45.98 1.55
N ASP A 1048 19.32 45.29 2.54
CA ASP A 1048 20.71 45.49 2.98
C ASP A 1048 21.05 46.97 3.33
N ASN A 1049 20.02 47.78 3.66
CA ASN A 1049 20.11 49.19 4.01
C ASN A 1049 20.65 50.13 2.90
N TYR A 1050 20.57 49.74 1.63
CA TYR A 1050 20.90 50.66 0.53
C TYR A 1050 19.90 51.82 0.44
N ASP A 1051 20.36 53.03 0.12
CA ASP A 1051 19.51 54.22 0.00
C ASP A 1051 19.52 54.78 -1.43
N PHE A 1052 18.40 54.57 -2.13
CA PHE A 1052 18.13 55.13 -3.47
C PHE A 1052 17.02 56.18 -3.44
N SER A 1053 16.69 56.76 -2.28
CA SER A 1053 15.58 57.72 -2.13
C SER A 1053 15.69 58.98 -3.01
N ASN A 1054 16.92 59.37 -3.39
CA ASN A 1054 17.18 60.50 -4.30
C ASN A 1054 17.19 60.12 -5.79
N ALA A 1055 16.97 58.85 -6.12
CA ALA A 1055 16.91 58.40 -7.50
C ALA A 1055 15.71 59.01 -8.24
N ILE A 1056 15.91 59.34 -9.52
CA ILE A 1056 14.83 59.81 -10.39
C ILE A 1056 14.61 58.80 -11.53
N ASP A 1057 13.47 58.92 -12.20
CA ASP A 1057 13.07 58.01 -13.30
C ASP A 1057 13.17 56.53 -12.92
N VAL A 1058 12.76 56.20 -11.68
CA VAL A 1058 12.78 54.83 -11.17
C VAL A 1058 11.70 54.00 -11.86
N VAL A 1059 12.11 52.91 -12.52
CA VAL A 1059 11.23 51.96 -13.20
C VAL A 1059 11.63 50.55 -12.82
N ASP A 1060 10.75 49.87 -12.09
CA ASP A 1060 10.79 48.40 -11.96
C ASP A 1060 10.28 47.79 -13.26
N THR A 1061 11.14 47.04 -13.92
CA THR A 1061 10.81 46.39 -15.20
C THR A 1061 9.85 45.20 -15.02
N GLY A 1062 9.73 44.67 -13.80
CA GLY A 1062 9.04 43.42 -13.50
C GLY A 1062 9.74 42.19 -14.08
N GLU A 1063 10.94 42.33 -14.67
CA GLU A 1063 11.71 41.21 -15.21
C GLU A 1063 12.63 40.62 -14.14
N PRO A 1064 12.47 39.33 -13.77
CA PRO A 1064 13.35 38.68 -12.81
C PRO A 1064 14.80 38.65 -13.32
N ILE A 1065 15.77 38.97 -12.46
CA ILE A 1065 17.20 38.97 -12.80
C ILE A 1065 17.59 37.63 -13.42
N ARG A 1066 17.23 36.52 -12.77
CA ARG A 1066 17.53 35.17 -13.24
C ARG A 1066 17.08 34.95 -14.68
N ASP A 1067 15.86 35.34 -15.02
CA ASP A 1067 15.26 35.11 -16.34
C ASP A 1067 15.96 35.96 -17.40
N SER A 1068 16.28 37.22 -17.07
CA SER A 1068 17.04 38.09 -17.96
C SER A 1068 18.47 37.58 -18.18
N MET A 1069 19.13 37.06 -17.13
CA MET A 1069 20.47 36.47 -17.25
C MET A 1069 20.43 35.20 -18.11
N VAL A 1070 19.49 34.29 -17.85
CA VAL A 1070 19.28 33.06 -18.63
C VAL A 1070 19.07 33.38 -20.10
N LYS A 1071 18.20 34.35 -20.41
CA LYS A 1071 17.92 34.76 -21.79
C LYS A 1071 19.17 35.24 -22.52
N ILE A 1072 19.97 36.10 -21.90
CA ILE A 1072 21.20 36.62 -22.52
C ILE A 1072 22.24 35.52 -22.65
N ILE A 1073 22.53 34.77 -21.58
CA ILE A 1073 23.51 33.67 -21.57
C ILE A 1073 23.15 32.62 -22.63
N LYS A 1074 21.88 32.27 -22.76
CA LYS A 1074 21.40 31.32 -23.78
C LYS A 1074 21.65 31.81 -25.19
N SER A 1075 21.52 33.12 -25.43
CA SER A 1075 21.81 33.71 -26.74
C SER A 1075 23.29 33.72 -27.10
N MET A 1076 24.18 33.70 -26.09
CA MET A 1076 25.63 33.58 -26.31
C MET A 1076 26.01 32.18 -26.77
N GLY A 1077 25.34 31.13 -26.25
CA GLY A 1077 25.62 29.71 -26.49
C GLY A 1077 26.94 29.23 -25.89
N HIS A 1078 27.99 30.04 -25.98
CA HIS A 1078 29.30 29.84 -25.40
C HIS A 1078 29.72 31.12 -24.67
N VAL A 1079 29.96 31.02 -23.37
CA VAL A 1079 30.27 32.15 -22.48
C VAL A 1079 31.76 32.18 -22.20
N SER A 1080 32.37 33.29 -22.58
CA SER A 1080 33.72 33.67 -22.18
C SER A 1080 33.66 35.05 -21.52
N PHE A 1081 34.18 35.18 -20.31
CA PHE A 1081 34.19 36.44 -19.60
C PHE A 1081 35.59 36.74 -19.06
N LYS A 1082 36.16 37.86 -19.49
CA LYS A 1082 37.41 38.37 -18.97
C LYS A 1082 37.10 39.31 -17.80
N TYR A 1083 37.43 38.87 -16.60
CA TYR A 1083 37.39 39.73 -15.42
C TYR A 1083 38.43 40.84 -15.54
N GLU A 1084 38.02 42.04 -15.17
CA GLU A 1084 38.91 43.19 -15.02
C GLU A 1084 38.66 43.78 -13.64
N ASP A 1085 39.71 44.01 -12.85
CA ASP A 1085 39.51 44.60 -11.53
C ASP A 1085 39.04 46.06 -11.67
N HIS A 1086 37.78 46.29 -11.34
CA HIS A 1086 37.14 47.60 -11.36
C HIS A 1086 37.05 48.22 -9.95
N LEU A 1087 37.57 47.54 -8.92
CA LEU A 1087 37.62 48.01 -7.53
C LEU A 1087 39.07 48.02 -7.03
N ILE A 1088 39.74 49.15 -7.21
CA ILE A 1088 41.19 49.27 -7.05
C ILE A 1088 41.50 49.92 -5.71
N ALA A 1089 42.25 49.23 -4.84
CA ALA A 1089 42.76 49.84 -3.62
C ALA A 1089 43.90 50.82 -3.94
N GLY A 1090 43.78 52.09 -3.53
CA GLY A 1090 44.78 53.14 -3.72
C GLY A 1090 44.29 54.36 -4.51
N GLU A 1091 45.24 55.14 -5.02
CA GLU A 1091 44.97 56.39 -5.76
C GLU A 1091 44.79 56.16 -7.26
N ASP A 1092 44.02 57.05 -7.89
CA ASP A 1092 43.77 57.06 -9.33
C ASP A 1092 44.94 57.69 -10.10
N ALA A 1093 45.68 56.86 -10.84
CA ALA A 1093 46.86 57.28 -11.61
C ALA A 1093 46.58 57.65 -13.08
N THR A 1094 45.31 57.76 -13.50
CA THR A 1094 44.96 58.07 -14.91
C THR A 1094 44.94 59.58 -15.19
N ILE A 1095 45.64 60.02 -16.24
CA ILE A 1095 45.90 61.44 -16.56
C ILE A 1095 44.75 62.01 -17.42
N ASP A 1096 44.05 63.04 -16.94
CA ASP A 1096 43.08 63.81 -17.72
C ASP A 1096 43.78 64.95 -18.50
N GLU A 1097 43.99 64.83 -19.82
CA GLU A 1097 44.39 65.98 -20.66
C GLU A 1097 43.16 66.68 -21.30
N PRO A 1098 43.02 68.01 -21.19
CA PRO A 1098 41.86 68.74 -21.70
C PRO A 1098 42.08 69.25 -23.14
N LYS A 1099 41.15 68.94 -24.06
CA LYS A 1099 40.96 69.65 -25.35
C LYS A 1099 39.47 69.68 -25.65
N GLY A 1100 38.80 70.79 -25.97
CA GLY A 1100 39.22 72.05 -26.56
C GLY A 1100 38.11 72.42 -27.56
N ASN A 1101 37.33 73.45 -27.23
CA ASN A 1101 36.03 73.80 -27.81
C ASN A 1101 36.12 74.38 -29.24
N GLN A 1102 35.49 73.75 -30.24
CA GLN A 1102 35.01 74.30 -31.52
C GLN A 1102 33.91 73.33 -32.04
N GLY A 1103 32.71 73.67 -32.49
CA GLY A 1103 31.96 74.90 -32.70
C GLY A 1103 30.73 74.54 -33.57
N GLN A 1104 29.65 75.31 -33.42
CA GLN A 1104 28.41 75.36 -34.24
C GLN A 1104 27.24 74.41 -33.89
N ASN A 1105 26.23 75.02 -33.27
CA ASN A 1105 24.80 74.71 -33.37
C ASN A 1105 24.27 75.13 -34.78
N PRO A 1106 23.19 74.52 -35.32
CA PRO A 1106 21.84 75.06 -35.05
C PRO A 1106 20.71 74.03 -34.88
N LYS A 1107 19.74 74.42 -34.04
CA LYS A 1107 18.40 73.83 -33.85
C LYS A 1107 17.48 74.15 -35.04
N GLU A 1108 16.53 73.28 -35.39
CA GLU A 1108 15.04 73.40 -35.30
C GLU A 1108 14.49 72.92 -36.68
N ASP A 1109 13.34 72.28 -36.92
CA ASP A 1109 12.19 71.82 -36.14
C ASP A 1109 11.37 70.84 -37.04
N LEU A 1110 10.41 70.14 -36.45
CA LEU A 1110 9.47 69.09 -36.93
C LEU A 1110 8.89 69.22 -38.37
N ASP A 1111 8.76 68.11 -39.14
CA ASP A 1111 7.50 67.31 -39.27
C ASP A 1111 7.61 66.10 -40.25
N LYS A 1112 6.59 65.23 -40.19
CA LYS A 1112 6.33 63.86 -40.70
C LYS A 1112 6.60 63.44 -42.19
N PRO A 1113 6.46 62.12 -42.53
CA PRO A 1113 7.24 61.41 -43.55
C PRO A 1113 6.52 61.23 -44.90
N GLU A 1114 7.28 60.94 -45.96
CA GLU A 1114 6.77 60.20 -47.13
C GLU A 1114 7.88 59.46 -47.92
N SER A 1115 7.40 58.50 -48.71
CA SER A 1115 8.02 57.26 -49.19
C SER A 1115 9.05 57.35 -50.32
N GLY A 1116 9.92 56.33 -50.42
CA GLY A 1116 10.77 56.10 -51.60
C GLY A 1116 11.69 54.85 -51.63
N THR A 1117 11.15 53.65 -51.36
CA THR A 1117 11.34 52.33 -52.02
C THR A 1117 12.69 51.74 -52.58
N ILE A 1118 12.89 50.43 -52.23
CA ILE A 1118 13.57 49.23 -52.88
C ILE A 1118 15.14 49.20 -53.00
N ILE A 1119 15.95 48.11 -52.85
CA ILE A 1119 15.90 46.62 -52.98
C ILE A 1119 16.96 45.92 -52.06
N ALA A 1120 16.74 44.64 -51.72
CA ALA A 1120 17.42 43.72 -50.79
C ALA A 1120 18.62 42.87 -51.32
N ASP A 1121 19.42 42.28 -50.42
CA ASP A 1121 19.66 40.81 -50.25
C ASP A 1121 20.42 40.54 -48.90
N LYS A 1122 19.87 39.77 -47.94
CA LYS A 1122 19.99 38.31 -47.67
C LYS A 1122 21.35 37.83 -47.16
N ASP A 1123 21.46 37.55 -45.86
CA ASP A 1123 21.40 36.18 -45.29
C ASP A 1123 21.78 36.16 -43.80
N SER A 1124 20.77 35.90 -42.94
CA SER A 1124 20.81 35.13 -41.67
C SER A 1124 19.70 35.62 -40.75
N LYS A 1125 18.46 35.16 -41.02
CA LYS A 1125 17.34 35.31 -40.08
C LYS A 1125 17.58 34.37 -38.90
N ILE A 1126 17.78 34.91 -37.69
CA ILE A 1126 17.46 34.17 -36.46
C ILE A 1126 15.99 34.46 -36.17
N ALA A 1127 15.17 33.42 -36.37
CA ALA A 1127 13.75 33.45 -36.04
C ALA A 1127 13.58 33.52 -34.52
N ILE A 1128 12.97 34.61 -34.04
CA ILE A 1128 12.48 34.71 -32.66
C ILE A 1128 11.20 33.87 -32.58
N ASN A 1129 11.36 32.58 -32.30
CA ASN A 1129 10.27 31.74 -31.84
C ASN A 1129 9.93 32.16 -30.40
N LYS A 1130 8.64 32.39 -30.11
CA LYS A 1130 8.12 32.46 -28.74
C LYS A 1130 8.41 31.14 -28.04
N ILE A 1131 9.47 31.10 -27.24
CA ILE A 1131 9.73 30.04 -26.27
C ILE A 1131 9.00 30.45 -24.99
N ASN A 1132 7.97 29.68 -24.61
CA ASN A 1132 7.29 29.84 -23.33
C ASN A 1132 8.21 29.32 -22.22
N LEU A 1133 9.00 30.21 -21.62
CA LEU A 1133 9.57 29.96 -20.30
C LEU A 1133 8.49 30.24 -19.24
N PRO A 1134 8.30 29.38 -18.23
CA PRO A 1134 7.37 29.67 -17.14
C PRO A 1134 7.84 30.91 -16.38
N LYS A 1135 7.10 32.02 -16.49
CA LYS A 1135 7.34 33.22 -15.69
C LYS A 1135 6.96 32.95 -14.23
N THR A 1136 7.81 33.34 -13.29
CA THR A 1136 7.46 33.33 -11.87
C THR A 1136 6.42 34.42 -11.61
N GLY A 1137 5.21 34.02 -11.18
CA GLY A 1137 4.18 34.95 -10.68
C GLY A 1137 2.99 35.22 -11.60
N SER A 1138 2.35 34.21 -12.19
CA SER A 1138 1.04 34.39 -12.83
C SER A 1138 0.01 33.35 -12.40
N ILE A 1139 -1.16 33.87 -12.05
CA ILE A 1139 -2.38 33.19 -11.61
C ILE A 1139 -2.79 32.11 -12.61
N VAL A 1140 -3.19 30.96 -12.06
CA VAL A 1140 -3.66 29.77 -12.78
C VAL A 1140 -4.68 30.15 -13.85
N GLY A 1141 -4.30 29.94 -15.11
CA GLY A 1141 -5.13 30.21 -16.28
C GLY A 1141 -6.33 29.26 -16.40
N VAL A 1142 -7.39 29.79 -16.99
CA VAL A 1142 -8.76 29.24 -17.13
C VAL A 1142 -8.87 27.88 -17.85
N SER A 1143 -7.76 27.23 -18.23
CA SER A 1143 -7.77 25.88 -18.81
C SER A 1143 -7.77 24.72 -17.80
N GLN A 1144 -7.77 25.00 -16.49
CA GLN A 1144 -8.04 23.99 -15.43
C GLN A 1144 -9.50 23.95 -14.94
N LEU A 1145 -10.41 24.74 -15.54
CA LEU A 1145 -11.83 24.74 -15.21
C LEU A 1145 -12.66 23.64 -15.91
N ILE A 1146 -12.06 22.87 -16.81
CA ILE A 1146 -12.76 21.79 -17.55
C ILE A 1146 -12.59 20.42 -16.88
N THR A 1147 -11.68 20.28 -15.93
CA THR A 1147 -11.51 19.08 -15.07
C THR A 1147 -12.19 19.19 -13.71
N LEU A 1148 -13.03 20.22 -13.47
CA LEU A 1148 -13.89 20.31 -12.29
C LEU A 1148 -15.31 19.74 -12.52
N GLY A 1149 -15.75 19.62 -13.78
CA GLY A 1149 -17.07 19.07 -14.13
C GLY A 1149 -17.23 17.58 -13.82
N SER A 1150 -16.13 16.83 -13.84
CA SER A 1150 -16.11 15.39 -13.54
C SER A 1150 -16.05 15.09 -12.04
N LEU A 1151 -15.54 16.04 -11.23
CA LEU A 1151 -15.44 15.90 -9.77
C LEU A 1151 -16.76 16.21 -9.06
N ILE A 1152 -17.61 17.08 -9.62
CA ILE A 1152 -18.94 17.40 -9.08
C ILE A 1152 -19.91 16.21 -9.20
N VAL A 1153 -19.76 15.39 -10.25
CA VAL A 1153 -20.55 14.15 -10.42
C VAL A 1153 -20.07 13.05 -9.48
N LEU A 1154 -18.76 12.93 -9.24
CA LEU A 1154 -18.18 11.97 -8.29
C LEU A 1154 -18.43 12.37 -6.83
N VAL A 1155 -18.40 13.66 -6.48
CA VAL A 1155 -18.77 14.18 -5.15
C VAL A 1155 -20.29 14.08 -4.93
N GLY A 1156 -21.11 14.26 -5.97
CA GLY A 1156 -22.56 14.02 -5.91
C GLY A 1156 -22.92 12.55 -5.67
N ILE A 1157 -22.21 11.62 -6.30
CA ILE A 1157 -22.36 10.17 -6.08
C ILE A 1157 -21.82 9.77 -4.69
N TYR A 1158 -20.69 10.34 -4.25
CA TYR A 1158 -20.12 10.11 -2.92
C TYR A 1158 -21.02 10.65 -1.81
N LEU A 1159 -21.60 11.85 -1.94
CA LEU A 1159 -22.54 12.41 -0.96
C LEU A 1159 -23.89 11.66 -0.94
N PHE A 1160 -24.38 11.17 -2.09
CA PHE A 1160 -25.58 10.33 -2.16
C PHE A 1160 -25.39 8.93 -1.54
N LEU A 1161 -24.18 8.37 -1.64
CA LEU A 1161 -23.82 7.10 -1.00
C LEU A 1161 -23.52 7.27 0.51
N ASN A 1162 -22.98 8.42 0.93
CA ASN A 1162 -22.64 8.69 2.33
C ASN A 1162 -23.87 9.09 3.16
N ASP A 1163 -24.89 9.72 2.57
CA ASP A 1163 -26.18 10.02 3.25
C ASP A 1163 -27.01 8.75 3.52
N LYS A 1164 -26.82 7.69 2.72
CA LYS A 1164 -27.34 6.34 2.99
C LYS A 1164 -26.55 5.59 4.08
N TYR A 1165 -25.31 5.97 4.35
CA TYR A 1165 -24.48 5.39 5.41
C TYR A 1165 -24.68 6.07 6.77
N LYS A 1166 -24.98 7.38 6.80
CA LYS A 1166 -25.34 8.09 8.06
C LYS A 1166 -26.70 7.69 8.62
N LYS A 1167 -27.70 7.43 7.76
CA LYS A 1167 -29.04 6.96 8.20
C LYS A 1167 -29.10 5.53 8.74
N LYS A 1168 -27.98 4.79 8.75
CA LYS A 1168 -27.88 3.44 9.32
C LYS A 1168 -27.17 3.39 10.68
N LYS A 1169 -26.74 4.55 11.21
CA LYS A 1169 -26.07 4.68 12.52
C LYS A 1169 -26.91 5.38 13.61
N GLU A 1170 -28.16 5.74 13.32
CA GLU A 1170 -29.09 6.35 14.29
C GLU A 1170 -30.30 5.46 14.66
N ASP A 1171 -30.38 4.21 14.15
CA ASP A 1171 -31.42 3.23 14.55
C ASP A 1171 -30.87 2.09 15.42
N VAL A 1172 -29.70 2.27 16.05
CA VAL A 1172 -29.27 1.50 17.22
C VAL A 1172 -28.61 2.45 18.22
N ALA A 1173 -29.48 3.20 18.91
CA ALA A 1173 -29.32 3.59 20.31
C ALA A 1173 -30.59 3.11 21.04
#